data_AF-A0A1V0NGR3-F1
#
_entry.id   AF-A0A1V0NGR3-F1
#
_cell.length_a   1.000
_cell.length_b   1.000
_cell.length_c   1.000
_cell.angle_alpha   90.00
_cell.angle_beta   90.00
_cell.angle_gamma   90.00
#
_symmetry.space_group_name_H-M   'P 1'
#
loop_
_entity.id
_entity.type
_entity.pdbx_description
1 polymer ?
#
loop_
_entity_poly.entity_id
_entity_poly.type
_entity_poly.pdbx_seq_one_letter_code
_entity_poly.pdbx_strand_id
1 'polypeptide(L)'
;MKIKRFILLMTLGFLIILFGLAPKARAAIVGGTVDTTGTVTGITGATYYNVSNWQDMIDTYKGVTPNAASSNTVFLNVTANVPGNSILNSGNTVSSGKSLSINGNNYTLYLDNDTNYTTAQSIGGSDGTARAFGSNGTISTDTTLTVKNATIVNNITSGIFQMKGLNAKATAVYENVTVSNGDAIYGAQPIRNDNGKVLFRGTNTFNILQNHNINDTSSAGADNQGEWIQGGAYLEVVTGTTTLNQSWGNDQPFYVYYSSGGSTLQVDAGAAMVWNLNKTYTMYYDDGSLLTVGALNWNINGSFVINGTVNTSSTYAGGWFMALNTLNSWNLNVGQNATLKVTTGGVISLDAFLTGAVKWNFAQGSSVLFNNLNPNQNVVSLAPGLGSSITMTDPKVVTFNTAGGSVFSTTVLTFPITISGSGLRTHSSSTGYTFDSTYDLITPNKGTITPTSSDIWYRMNTGTLTTFNPTLQVTNLSPNSYGSDASSIAAGKYISWYQPLGFQLNATLSSMNRTFNVSLDPTLTQGTPVDGSWSSLINGASTETLVVGDDRAQNPNIHVLVKMTQNNFPNGLQYYWVDPTTKTTSQLILNSALQIASITSDSTLPSWIKMTGAGSWYTLTFPTDSGLNIKANNSLLTQTNTNAGTFQYTVANGPS
;
A
#
# COMPACT_ATOMS: atom_id res chain seq x y z
N MET A 1 7.88 3.86 -93.16
CA MET A 1 8.48 3.39 -91.88
C MET A 1 7.87 4.00 -90.59
N LYS A 2 7.08 5.09 -90.64
CA LYS A 2 6.59 5.79 -89.42
C LYS A 2 5.29 5.25 -88.79
N ILE A 3 4.42 4.58 -89.54
CA ILE A 3 3.11 4.10 -89.04
C ILE A 3 3.21 2.79 -88.23
N LYS A 4 4.14 1.89 -88.55
CA LYS A 4 4.31 0.61 -87.82
C LYS A 4 4.86 0.79 -86.40
N ARG A 5 5.66 1.84 -86.13
CA ARG A 5 6.15 2.15 -84.78
C ARG A 5 5.06 2.71 -83.86
N PHE A 6 4.10 3.46 -84.41
CA PHE A 6 3.03 4.07 -83.62
C PHE A 6 2.01 3.04 -83.11
N ILE A 7 1.68 2.05 -83.94
CA ILE A 7 0.76 0.96 -83.57
C ILE A 7 1.40 0.04 -82.52
N LEU A 8 2.72 -0.22 -82.61
CA LEU A 8 3.46 -1.02 -81.64
C LEU A 8 3.56 -0.32 -80.27
N LEU A 9 3.74 1.00 -80.25
CA LEU A 9 3.77 1.80 -79.01
C LEU A 9 2.39 1.90 -78.34
N MET A 10 1.31 2.01 -79.13
CA MET A 10 -0.05 1.99 -78.58
C MET A 10 -0.45 0.62 -78.02
N THR A 11 -0.07 -0.48 -78.68
CA THR A 11 -0.36 -1.84 -78.18
C THR A 11 0.48 -2.21 -76.97
N LEU A 12 1.74 -1.76 -76.89
CA LEU A 12 2.58 -1.95 -75.69
C LEU A 12 2.08 -1.10 -74.51
N GLY A 13 1.64 0.14 -74.76
CA GLY A 13 1.01 1.00 -73.75
C GLY A 13 -0.32 0.45 -73.22
N PHE A 14 -1.15 -0.14 -74.10
CA PHE A 14 -2.39 -0.80 -73.68
C PHE A 14 -2.13 -2.11 -72.91
N LEU A 15 -1.09 -2.87 -73.26
CA LEU A 15 -0.69 -4.06 -72.49
C LEU A 15 -0.16 -3.71 -71.09
N ILE A 16 0.59 -2.62 -70.94
CA ILE A 16 1.08 -2.17 -69.63
C ILE A 16 -0.08 -1.65 -68.76
N ILE A 17 -1.14 -1.09 -69.34
CA ILE A 17 -2.35 -0.69 -68.60
C ILE A 17 -3.23 -1.90 -68.26
N LEU A 18 -3.32 -2.91 -69.14
CA LEU A 18 -4.09 -4.15 -68.88
C LEU A 18 -3.40 -5.13 -67.93
N PHE A 19 -2.07 -5.16 -67.90
CA PHE A 19 -1.28 -6.14 -67.10
C PHE A 19 -0.38 -5.50 -66.03
N GLY A 20 -0.19 -4.18 -66.03
CA GLY A 20 0.60 -3.45 -65.02
C GLY A 20 -0.19 -3.04 -63.76
N LEU A 21 -1.50 -3.27 -63.75
CA LEU A 21 -2.29 -3.29 -62.52
C LEU A 21 -2.25 -4.71 -61.97
N ALA A 22 -1.15 -5.07 -61.30
CA ALA A 22 -1.23 -6.12 -60.29
C ALA A 22 -2.44 -5.78 -59.41
N PRO A 23 -3.40 -6.71 -59.20
CA PRO A 23 -4.50 -6.44 -58.30
C PRO A 23 -3.87 -6.04 -56.97
N LYS A 24 -4.15 -4.82 -56.50
CA LYS A 24 -3.97 -4.50 -55.08
C LYS A 24 -4.73 -5.61 -54.37
N ALA A 25 -4.01 -6.57 -53.78
CA ALA A 25 -4.62 -7.63 -53.01
C ALA A 25 -5.58 -6.92 -52.03
N ARG A 26 -6.88 -7.14 -52.22
CA ARG A 26 -7.85 -6.62 -51.26
C ARG A 26 -7.48 -7.27 -49.94
N ALA A 27 -7.23 -6.45 -48.92
CA ALA A 27 -7.01 -6.93 -47.56
C ALA A 27 -8.04 -8.01 -47.23
N ALA A 28 -7.58 -9.18 -46.80
CA ALA A 28 -8.44 -10.29 -46.45
C ALA A 28 -9.12 -9.97 -45.11
N ILE A 29 -10.21 -9.20 -45.15
CA ILE A 29 -11.04 -8.95 -43.97
C ILE A 29 -11.57 -10.31 -43.52
N VAL A 30 -11.29 -10.66 -42.26
CA VAL A 30 -11.77 -11.91 -41.66
C VAL A 30 -13.30 -11.92 -41.62
N GLY A 31 -13.92 -13.07 -41.88
CA GLY A 31 -15.37 -13.24 -41.74
C GLY A 31 -15.83 -13.00 -40.31
N GLY A 32 -16.81 -12.11 -40.13
CA GLY A 32 -17.40 -11.82 -38.81
C GLY A 32 -18.41 -12.87 -38.37
N THR A 33 -18.48 -13.13 -37.06
CA THR A 33 -19.46 -14.03 -36.42
C THR A 33 -20.30 -13.25 -35.42
N VAL A 34 -21.62 -13.47 -35.40
CA VAL A 34 -22.52 -12.84 -34.43
C VAL A 34 -22.43 -13.58 -33.10
N ASP A 35 -22.13 -12.87 -32.02
CA ASP A 35 -22.17 -13.39 -30.66
C ASP A 35 -23.61 -13.43 -30.14
N THR A 36 -24.28 -14.56 -30.32
CA THR A 36 -25.69 -14.74 -29.94
C THR A 36 -25.93 -14.77 -28.43
N THR A 37 -24.87 -14.91 -27.63
CA THR A 37 -24.94 -15.07 -26.16
C THR A 37 -24.24 -13.96 -25.38
N GLY A 38 -23.41 -13.16 -26.05
CA GLY A 38 -22.52 -12.19 -25.42
C GLY A 38 -21.31 -12.82 -24.72
N THR A 39 -20.98 -14.10 -24.97
CA THR A 39 -19.92 -14.80 -24.23
C THR A 39 -18.51 -14.39 -24.66
N VAL A 40 -18.33 -13.94 -25.90
CA VAL A 40 -17.03 -13.54 -26.47
C VAL A 40 -16.87 -12.02 -26.31
N THR A 41 -17.89 -11.26 -26.70
CA THR A 41 -17.85 -9.79 -26.75
C THR A 41 -18.29 -9.14 -25.45
N GLY A 42 -19.07 -9.84 -24.62
CA GLY A 42 -19.81 -9.25 -23.50
C GLY A 42 -21.14 -8.60 -23.92
N ILE A 43 -21.48 -8.62 -25.21
CA ILE A 43 -22.66 -7.95 -25.77
C ILE A 43 -23.41 -8.91 -26.71
N THR A 44 -24.61 -9.30 -26.32
CA THR A 44 -25.49 -10.11 -27.16
C THR A 44 -25.82 -9.41 -28.47
N GLY A 45 -25.57 -10.08 -29.59
CA GLY A 45 -25.82 -9.58 -30.95
C GLY A 45 -24.65 -8.80 -31.57
N ALA A 46 -23.55 -8.59 -30.84
CA ALA A 46 -22.35 -7.96 -31.39
C ALA A 46 -21.60 -8.90 -32.35
N THR A 47 -20.91 -8.34 -33.34
CA THR A 47 -20.09 -9.13 -34.28
C THR A 47 -18.64 -9.17 -33.82
N TYR A 48 -18.04 -10.36 -33.76
CA TYR A 48 -16.61 -10.56 -33.49
C TYR A 48 -15.89 -11.22 -34.67
N TYR A 49 -14.57 -11.09 -34.67
CA TYR A 49 -13.70 -11.53 -35.76
C TYR A 49 -12.57 -12.41 -35.20
N ASN A 50 -12.46 -13.64 -35.68
CA ASN A 50 -11.43 -14.59 -35.24
C ASN A 50 -10.10 -14.28 -35.92
N VAL A 51 -9.13 -13.80 -35.14
CA VAL A 51 -7.82 -13.35 -35.65
C VAL A 51 -6.72 -14.26 -35.14
N SER A 52 -5.66 -14.42 -35.94
CA SER A 52 -4.53 -15.31 -35.63
C SER A 52 -3.17 -14.63 -35.74
N ASN A 53 -3.10 -13.44 -36.35
CA ASN A 53 -1.87 -12.70 -36.56
C ASN A 53 -2.15 -11.18 -36.57
N TRP A 54 -1.09 -10.35 -36.53
CA TRP A 54 -1.22 -8.89 -36.53
C TRP A 54 -1.86 -8.31 -37.80
N GLN A 55 -1.62 -8.91 -38.97
CA GLN A 55 -2.21 -8.47 -40.24
C GLN A 55 -3.74 -8.59 -40.17
N ASP A 56 -4.26 -9.74 -39.72
CA ASP A 56 -5.71 -9.96 -39.55
C ASP A 56 -6.33 -8.88 -38.65
N MET A 57 -5.69 -8.61 -37.50
CA MET A 57 -6.17 -7.63 -36.52
C MET A 57 -6.27 -6.23 -37.12
N ILE A 58 -5.20 -5.79 -37.77
CA ILE A 58 -5.05 -4.45 -38.31
C ILE A 58 -6.00 -4.25 -39.50
N ASP A 59 -6.05 -5.21 -40.43
CA ASP A 59 -6.91 -5.12 -41.60
C ASP A 59 -8.38 -5.17 -41.21
N THR A 60 -8.74 -5.99 -40.22
CA THR A 60 -10.10 -6.05 -39.68
C THR A 60 -10.47 -4.71 -39.03
N TYR A 61 -9.61 -4.16 -38.17
CA TYR A 61 -9.88 -2.85 -37.57
C TYR A 61 -10.00 -1.74 -38.62
N LYS A 62 -9.18 -1.75 -39.68
CA LYS A 62 -9.27 -0.74 -40.76
C LYS A 62 -10.52 -0.92 -41.63
N GLY A 63 -10.86 -2.16 -41.98
CA GLY A 63 -11.91 -2.49 -42.96
C GLY A 63 -13.33 -2.54 -42.40
N VAL A 64 -13.51 -2.82 -41.11
CA VAL A 64 -14.83 -3.00 -40.50
C VAL A 64 -15.39 -1.68 -39.98
N THR A 65 -16.61 -1.32 -40.37
CA THR A 65 -17.39 -0.28 -39.68
C THR A 65 -18.35 -0.97 -38.70
N PRO A 66 -18.10 -0.88 -37.37
CA PRO A 66 -18.97 -1.52 -36.39
C PRO A 66 -20.37 -0.91 -36.43
N ASN A 67 -21.38 -1.76 -36.26
CA ASN A 67 -22.78 -1.33 -36.22
C ASN A 67 -23.20 -0.96 -34.78
N ALA A 68 -24.43 -0.47 -34.64
CA ALA A 68 -24.99 -0.10 -33.34
C ALA A 68 -25.06 -1.28 -32.35
N ALA A 69 -25.32 -2.51 -32.84
CA ALA A 69 -25.34 -3.71 -32.01
C ALA A 69 -23.97 -4.06 -31.39
N SER A 70 -22.88 -3.56 -31.99
CA SER A 70 -21.52 -3.71 -31.47
C SER A 70 -21.04 -2.47 -30.72
N SER A 71 -21.93 -1.50 -30.43
CA SER A 71 -21.62 -0.26 -29.71
C SER A 71 -20.38 0.46 -30.25
N ASN A 72 -20.30 0.63 -31.58
CA ASN A 72 -19.15 1.23 -32.28
C ASN A 72 -17.79 0.54 -32.00
N THR A 73 -17.80 -0.72 -31.56
CA THR A 73 -16.60 -1.48 -31.20
C THR A 73 -16.32 -2.58 -32.20
N VAL A 74 -15.06 -2.68 -32.65
CA VAL A 74 -14.56 -3.86 -33.37
C VAL A 74 -14.09 -4.88 -32.34
N PHE A 75 -14.70 -6.06 -32.32
CA PHE A 75 -14.31 -7.15 -31.41
C PHE A 75 -13.40 -8.15 -32.11
N LEU A 76 -12.14 -8.22 -31.67
CA LEU A 76 -11.15 -9.18 -32.14
C LEU A 76 -11.04 -10.33 -31.15
N ASN A 77 -11.23 -11.55 -31.62
CA ASN A 77 -11.15 -12.77 -30.82
C ASN A 77 -9.91 -13.56 -31.23
N VAL A 78 -8.90 -13.61 -30.36
CA VAL A 78 -7.61 -14.23 -30.66
C VAL A 78 -7.73 -15.75 -30.59
N THR A 79 -7.24 -16.44 -31.61
CA THR A 79 -7.39 -17.90 -31.76
C THR A 79 -6.09 -18.69 -31.64
N ALA A 80 -4.95 -18.01 -31.62
CA ALA A 80 -3.61 -18.58 -31.41
C ALA A 80 -2.65 -17.50 -30.88
N ASN A 81 -1.45 -17.91 -30.46
CA ASN A 81 -0.38 -16.96 -30.18
C ASN A 81 -0.08 -16.13 -31.43
N VAL A 82 0.08 -14.81 -31.25
CA VAL A 82 0.26 -13.84 -32.33
C VAL A 82 1.72 -13.41 -32.38
N PRO A 83 2.53 -13.94 -33.32
CA PRO A 83 3.97 -13.67 -33.39
C PRO A 83 4.25 -12.21 -33.79
N GLY A 84 5.46 -11.73 -33.47
CA GLY A 84 5.96 -10.44 -33.93
C GLY A 84 5.87 -10.27 -35.44
N ASN A 85 5.61 -9.04 -35.90
CA ASN A 85 5.43 -8.73 -37.31
C ASN A 85 5.76 -7.27 -37.61
N SER A 86 6.50 -7.03 -38.70
CA SER A 86 6.90 -5.70 -39.15
C SER A 86 5.73 -4.74 -39.40
N ILE A 87 4.50 -5.23 -39.64
CA ILE A 87 3.32 -4.37 -39.83
C ILE A 87 3.02 -3.50 -38.59
N LEU A 88 3.44 -3.91 -37.40
CA LEU A 88 3.32 -3.11 -36.19
C LEU A 88 4.05 -1.75 -36.30
N ASN A 89 5.10 -1.68 -37.11
CA ASN A 89 5.86 -0.44 -37.35
C ASN A 89 5.23 0.47 -38.40
N SER A 90 4.21 0.02 -39.12
CA SER A 90 3.57 0.83 -40.18
C SER A 90 2.64 1.92 -39.64
N GLY A 91 2.35 1.89 -38.33
CA GLY A 91 1.47 2.81 -37.64
C GLY A 91 0.01 2.68 -38.01
N ASN A 92 -0.75 2.03 -37.13
CA ASN A 92 -2.17 1.78 -37.37
C ASN A 92 -3.02 2.79 -36.62
N THR A 93 -3.44 3.80 -37.37
CA THR A 93 -4.20 4.93 -36.85
C THR A 93 -5.54 4.49 -36.27
N VAL A 94 -5.74 4.80 -34.98
CA VAL A 94 -7.05 4.68 -34.31
C VAL A 94 -7.95 5.81 -34.80
N SER A 95 -9.20 5.47 -35.14
CA SER A 95 -10.20 6.44 -35.56
C SER A 95 -11.05 6.92 -34.38
N SER A 96 -11.22 8.24 -34.23
CA SER A 96 -12.05 8.81 -33.16
C SER A 96 -13.49 8.29 -33.24
N GLY A 97 -14.05 7.88 -32.11
CA GLY A 97 -15.38 7.29 -31.97
C GLY A 97 -15.48 5.81 -32.36
N LYS A 98 -14.39 5.19 -32.83
CA LYS A 98 -14.33 3.78 -33.21
C LYS A 98 -13.50 2.98 -32.20
N SER A 99 -14.21 2.26 -31.35
CA SER A 99 -13.64 1.45 -30.27
C SER A 99 -13.07 0.11 -30.78
N LEU A 100 -12.18 -0.47 -29.99
CA LEU A 100 -11.54 -1.76 -30.24
C LEU A 100 -11.55 -2.59 -28.96
N SER A 101 -11.87 -3.87 -29.07
CA SER A 101 -11.74 -4.84 -27.98
C SER A 101 -11.00 -6.08 -28.47
N ILE A 102 -9.85 -6.36 -27.88
CA ILE A 102 -9.04 -7.55 -28.14
C ILE A 102 -9.25 -8.54 -27.01
N ASN A 103 -9.94 -9.63 -27.28
CA ASN A 103 -10.03 -10.78 -26.39
C ASN A 103 -8.89 -11.75 -26.69
N GLY A 104 -7.88 -11.79 -25.82
CA GLY A 104 -6.67 -12.60 -25.99
C GLY A 104 -6.89 -14.10 -25.81
N ASN A 105 -7.98 -14.54 -25.16
CA ASN A 105 -8.24 -15.96 -24.86
C ASN A 105 -7.06 -16.69 -24.21
N ASN A 106 -6.30 -15.99 -23.37
CA ASN A 106 -5.08 -16.43 -22.71
C ASN A 106 -3.91 -16.75 -23.66
N TYR A 107 -3.99 -16.35 -24.93
CA TYR A 107 -2.86 -16.41 -25.85
C TYR A 107 -1.89 -15.24 -25.63
N THR A 108 -0.68 -15.42 -26.15
CA THR A 108 0.39 -14.41 -26.10
C THR A 108 0.38 -13.55 -27.36
N LEU A 109 0.43 -12.23 -27.16
CA LEU A 109 0.61 -11.21 -28.18
C LEU A 109 2.05 -10.70 -28.11
N TYR A 110 2.82 -10.92 -29.16
CA TYR A 110 4.20 -10.46 -29.24
C TYR A 110 4.24 -9.13 -30.00
N LEU A 111 4.40 -8.02 -29.28
CA LEU A 111 4.57 -6.70 -29.88
C LEU A 111 6.03 -6.48 -30.22
N ASP A 112 6.43 -7.07 -31.33
CA ASP A 112 7.78 -7.02 -31.86
C ASP A 112 7.76 -6.85 -33.39
N ASN A 113 8.82 -6.31 -33.98
CA ASN A 113 8.92 -6.12 -35.42
C ASN A 113 9.58 -7.30 -36.16
N ASP A 114 10.19 -8.22 -35.43
CA ASP A 114 10.83 -9.43 -35.94
C ASP A 114 10.02 -10.67 -35.54
N THR A 115 9.96 -11.65 -36.44
CA THR A 115 9.38 -12.97 -36.17
C THR A 115 10.27 -13.86 -35.29
N ASN A 116 11.55 -13.50 -35.11
CA ASN A 116 12.56 -14.29 -34.41
C ASN A 116 13.13 -13.64 -33.13
N TYR A 117 12.61 -12.49 -32.70
CA TYR A 117 12.97 -11.84 -31.43
C TYR A 117 14.46 -11.49 -31.27
N THR A 118 15.16 -11.18 -32.36
CA THR A 118 16.62 -10.98 -32.33
C THR A 118 17.08 -9.54 -32.15
N THR A 119 16.21 -8.55 -32.38
CA THR A 119 16.55 -7.11 -32.27
C THR A 119 15.38 -6.29 -31.77
N ALA A 120 15.51 -5.69 -30.58
CA ALA A 120 14.56 -4.69 -30.10
C ALA A 120 14.54 -3.46 -31.00
N GLN A 121 13.35 -2.91 -31.25
CA GLN A 121 13.24 -1.59 -31.88
C GLN A 121 13.16 -0.51 -30.81
N SER A 122 14.33 -0.17 -30.28
CA SER A 122 14.51 1.05 -29.51
C SER A 122 14.22 2.23 -30.42
N ILE A 123 13.15 2.96 -30.14
CA ILE A 123 12.94 4.26 -30.74
C ILE A 123 12.71 5.19 -29.58
N GLY A 124 13.63 6.16 -29.39
CA GLY A 124 13.58 7.12 -28.30
C GLY A 124 12.20 7.76 -28.19
N GLY A 125 11.76 8.03 -26.96
CA GLY A 125 10.38 8.41 -26.59
C GLY A 125 9.75 9.60 -27.36
N SER A 126 10.55 10.33 -28.14
CA SER A 126 10.12 11.41 -29.03
C SER A 126 9.43 10.97 -30.33
N ASP A 127 9.68 9.76 -30.83
CA ASP A 127 9.29 9.45 -32.21
C ASP A 127 7.77 9.48 -32.41
N GLY A 128 7.38 10.10 -33.53
CA GLY A 128 6.00 10.44 -33.87
C GLY A 128 5.28 9.32 -34.60
N THR A 129 5.82 8.10 -34.65
CA THR A 129 5.20 7.01 -35.39
C THR A 129 4.31 6.22 -34.44
N ALA A 130 2.98 6.32 -34.62
CA ALA A 130 2.05 5.38 -34.02
C ALA A 130 2.51 3.96 -34.37
N ARG A 131 2.40 2.98 -33.48
CA ARG A 131 2.74 1.57 -33.77
C ARG A 131 1.50 0.70 -33.84
N ALA A 132 1.40 -0.30 -32.95
CA ALA A 132 0.36 -1.32 -32.89
C ALA A 132 -1.04 -0.76 -33.19
N PHE A 133 -1.66 -0.06 -32.24
CA PHE A 133 -2.84 0.78 -32.47
C PHE A 133 -2.57 2.14 -31.83
N GLY A 134 -2.37 3.18 -32.65
CA GLY A 134 -1.94 4.47 -32.13
C GLY A 134 -2.59 5.66 -32.83
N SER A 135 -2.47 6.84 -32.23
CA SER A 135 -2.85 8.11 -32.84
C SER A 135 -1.97 9.22 -32.31
N ASN A 136 -1.57 10.14 -33.19
CA ASN A 136 -0.89 11.39 -32.84
C ASN A 136 -1.80 12.62 -32.97
N GLY A 137 -3.11 12.39 -33.10
CA GLY A 137 -4.11 13.42 -33.39
C GLY A 137 -5.22 13.47 -32.34
N THR A 138 -6.27 14.22 -32.66
CA THR A 138 -7.46 14.35 -31.81
C THR A 138 -8.23 13.03 -31.77
N ILE A 139 -8.37 12.45 -30.57
CA ILE A 139 -9.21 11.28 -30.30
C ILE A 139 -10.18 11.64 -29.18
N SER A 140 -11.49 11.51 -29.43
CA SER A 140 -12.52 11.85 -28.45
C SER A 140 -12.60 10.83 -27.31
N THR A 141 -13.24 11.26 -26.23
CA THR A 141 -13.58 10.44 -25.05
C THR A 141 -14.51 9.27 -25.35
N ASP A 142 -15.18 9.26 -26.51
CA ASP A 142 -16.08 8.19 -26.92
C ASP A 142 -15.33 6.96 -27.47
N THR A 143 -14.01 7.06 -27.60
CA THR A 143 -13.16 5.97 -28.10
C THR A 143 -12.63 5.14 -26.94
N THR A 144 -12.92 3.84 -26.94
CA THR A 144 -12.39 2.89 -25.94
C THR A 144 -11.59 1.79 -26.62
N LEU A 145 -10.38 1.54 -26.11
CA LEU A 145 -9.47 0.49 -26.57
C LEU A 145 -9.25 -0.49 -25.43
N THR A 146 -9.70 -1.72 -25.59
CA THR A 146 -9.64 -2.75 -24.55
C THR A 146 -8.76 -3.91 -25.00
N VAL A 147 -7.90 -4.39 -24.11
CA VAL A 147 -7.25 -5.71 -24.22
C VAL A 147 -7.57 -6.51 -22.97
N LYS A 148 -8.04 -7.75 -23.15
CA LYS A 148 -8.44 -8.62 -22.05
C LYS A 148 -7.93 -10.06 -22.20
N ASN A 149 -7.68 -10.73 -21.08
CA ASN A 149 -7.26 -12.13 -20.99
C ASN A 149 -6.09 -12.44 -21.93
N ALA A 150 -4.98 -11.72 -21.80
CA ALA A 150 -3.85 -11.81 -22.72
C ALA A 150 -2.52 -11.77 -21.98
N THR A 151 -1.53 -12.50 -22.50
CA THR A 151 -0.12 -12.24 -22.19
C THR A 151 0.45 -11.37 -23.29
N ILE A 152 1.24 -10.37 -22.95
CA ILE A 152 1.80 -9.39 -23.87
C ILE A 152 3.31 -9.36 -23.66
N VAL A 153 4.07 -9.73 -24.69
CA VAL A 153 5.52 -9.51 -24.72
C VAL A 153 5.75 -8.21 -25.47
N ASN A 154 6.10 -7.16 -24.74
CA ASN A 154 6.28 -5.82 -25.27
C ASN A 154 7.75 -5.59 -25.64
N ASN A 155 8.03 -5.35 -26.92
CA ASN A 155 9.37 -5.05 -27.43
C ASN A 155 9.40 -3.74 -28.24
N ILE A 156 8.46 -2.85 -27.92
CA ILE A 156 8.28 -1.54 -28.54
C ILE A 156 8.01 -0.50 -27.46
N THR A 157 8.37 0.75 -27.73
CA THR A 157 7.93 1.88 -26.90
C THR A 157 6.44 2.17 -27.11
N SER A 158 5.79 2.67 -26.06
CA SER A 158 4.37 3.07 -26.03
C SER A 158 3.31 1.97 -26.12
N GLY A 159 3.71 0.69 -26.16
CA GLY A 159 2.81 -0.46 -26.03
C GLY A 159 1.76 -0.64 -27.12
N ILE A 160 0.72 -1.41 -26.80
CA ILE A 160 -0.33 -1.81 -27.76
C ILE A 160 -1.26 -0.66 -28.15
N PHE A 161 -1.53 0.24 -27.20
CA PHE A 161 -2.37 1.42 -27.38
C PHE A 161 -1.54 2.69 -27.15
N GLN A 162 -1.30 3.45 -28.22
CA GLN A 162 -0.44 4.62 -28.21
C GLN A 162 -1.22 5.90 -28.49
N MET A 163 -1.72 6.56 -27.45
CA MET A 163 -2.55 7.75 -27.57
C MET A 163 -1.72 9.00 -27.24
N LYS A 164 -1.20 9.66 -28.28
CA LYS A 164 -0.25 10.78 -28.16
C LYS A 164 -0.90 12.13 -28.44
N GLY A 165 -0.59 13.13 -27.60
CA GLY A 165 -0.90 14.54 -27.79
C GLY A 165 -2.00 15.09 -26.88
N LEU A 166 -2.12 16.41 -26.87
CA LEU A 166 -3.03 17.16 -25.98
C LEU A 166 -4.50 16.76 -26.12
N ASN A 167 -4.90 16.31 -27.31
CA ASN A 167 -6.27 15.95 -27.64
C ASN A 167 -6.50 14.43 -27.72
N ALA A 168 -5.56 13.62 -27.23
CA ALA A 168 -5.70 12.17 -27.19
C ALA A 168 -6.45 11.73 -25.92
N LYS A 169 -7.79 11.72 -25.98
CA LYS A 169 -8.67 11.52 -24.81
C LYS A 169 -9.33 10.14 -24.74
N ALA A 170 -8.80 9.16 -25.46
CA ALA A 170 -9.34 7.80 -25.47
C ALA A 170 -9.24 7.11 -24.10
N THR A 171 -10.12 6.15 -23.85
CA THR A 171 -10.00 5.25 -22.70
C THR A 171 -9.28 3.97 -23.12
N ALA A 172 -8.14 3.67 -22.51
CA ALA A 172 -7.46 2.39 -22.61
C ALA A 172 -7.87 1.51 -21.42
N VAL A 173 -8.25 0.26 -21.68
CA VAL A 173 -8.68 -0.71 -20.66
C VAL A 173 -7.81 -1.96 -20.76
N TYR A 174 -7.27 -2.37 -19.63
CA TYR A 174 -6.50 -3.61 -19.47
C TYR A 174 -7.23 -4.49 -18.44
N GLU A 175 -7.61 -5.70 -18.85
CA GLU A 175 -8.37 -6.62 -18.02
C GLU A 175 -7.77 -8.03 -18.02
N ASN A 176 -7.31 -8.52 -16.86
CA ASN A 176 -6.64 -9.82 -16.75
C ASN A 176 -5.44 -9.95 -17.72
N VAL A 177 -4.58 -8.94 -17.77
CA VAL A 177 -3.40 -8.95 -18.64
C VAL A 177 -2.10 -9.17 -17.88
N THR A 178 -1.18 -9.91 -18.49
CA THR A 178 0.23 -9.93 -18.06
C THR A 178 1.07 -9.30 -19.15
N VAL A 179 1.89 -8.32 -18.82
CA VAL A 179 2.82 -7.66 -19.74
C VAL A 179 4.25 -7.89 -19.24
N SER A 180 5.16 -8.23 -20.14
CA SER A 180 6.60 -8.30 -19.86
C SER A 180 7.38 -7.64 -20.99
N ASN A 181 8.49 -6.99 -20.68
CA ASN A 181 9.42 -6.57 -21.73
C ASN A 181 10.05 -7.79 -22.44
N GLY A 182 10.26 -7.67 -23.75
CA GLY A 182 10.89 -8.70 -24.58
C GLY A 182 12.41 -8.61 -24.56
N ASP A 183 12.94 -7.40 -24.77
CA ASP A 183 14.37 -7.12 -24.70
C ASP A 183 14.81 -6.72 -23.28
N ALA A 184 16.07 -7.05 -22.98
CA ALA A 184 16.66 -6.82 -21.67
C ALA A 184 16.82 -5.33 -21.30
N ILE A 185 17.02 -4.44 -22.28
CA ILE A 185 17.40 -3.05 -22.03
C ILE A 185 16.70 -2.03 -22.93
N TYR A 186 15.85 -2.45 -23.87
CA TYR A 186 15.10 -1.56 -24.77
C TYR A 186 13.60 -1.87 -24.83
N GLY A 187 12.80 -0.88 -25.24
CA GLY A 187 11.41 -1.09 -25.68
C GLY A 187 10.47 -1.70 -24.64
N ALA A 188 10.65 -1.41 -23.35
CA ALA A 188 9.89 -2.04 -22.27
C ALA A 188 8.56 -1.33 -21.94
N GLN A 189 8.43 -0.05 -22.28
CA GLN A 189 7.31 0.82 -21.92
C GLN A 189 5.96 0.34 -22.51
N PRO A 190 5.01 -0.14 -21.67
CA PRO A 190 3.82 -0.83 -22.13
C PRO A 190 2.59 0.07 -22.33
N ILE A 191 2.59 1.32 -21.85
CA ILE A 191 1.42 2.19 -21.89
C ILE A 191 1.80 3.61 -22.29
N ARG A 192 1.07 4.16 -23.26
CA ARG A 192 1.06 5.59 -23.55
C ARG A 192 -0.35 6.13 -23.74
N ASN A 193 -0.75 7.03 -22.84
CA ASN A 193 -2.01 7.75 -22.96
C ASN A 193 -1.88 9.14 -22.33
N ASP A 194 -1.68 10.16 -23.16
CA ASP A 194 -1.27 11.48 -22.69
C ASP A 194 -2.39 12.24 -21.97
N ASN A 195 -3.65 12.16 -22.45
CA ASN A 195 -4.78 12.92 -21.91
C ASN A 195 -6.09 12.13 -21.72
N GLY A 196 -6.06 10.85 -21.99
CA GLY A 196 -7.20 9.95 -21.80
C GLY A 196 -7.20 9.28 -20.44
N LYS A 197 -7.92 8.16 -20.37
CA LYS A 197 -8.00 7.32 -19.17
C LYS A 197 -7.29 5.99 -19.39
N VAL A 198 -6.63 5.48 -18.35
CA VAL A 198 -6.11 4.12 -18.28
C VAL A 198 -6.85 3.38 -17.16
N LEU A 199 -7.62 2.36 -17.50
CA LEU A 199 -8.42 1.61 -16.55
C LEU A 199 -7.92 0.18 -16.42
N PHE A 200 -7.78 -0.29 -15.18
CA PHE A 200 -7.45 -1.67 -14.87
C PHE A 200 -8.62 -2.41 -14.23
N ARG A 201 -8.87 -3.62 -14.70
CA ARG A 201 -9.90 -4.52 -14.17
C ARG A 201 -9.35 -5.92 -13.98
N GLY A 202 -9.86 -6.64 -12.98
CA GLY A 202 -9.39 -8.00 -12.70
C GLY A 202 -7.92 -8.04 -12.25
N THR A 203 -7.16 -9.05 -12.69
CA THR A 203 -5.76 -9.25 -12.24
C THR A 203 -4.77 -8.87 -13.33
N ASN A 204 -4.11 -7.73 -13.18
CA ASN A 204 -3.12 -7.24 -14.15
C ASN A 204 -1.71 -7.29 -13.57
N THR A 205 -0.72 -7.68 -14.37
CA THR A 205 0.70 -7.68 -13.98
C THR A 205 1.54 -7.04 -15.07
N PHE A 206 2.39 -6.07 -14.72
CA PHE A 206 3.33 -5.43 -15.62
C PHE A 206 4.74 -5.68 -15.09
N ASN A 207 5.57 -6.37 -15.88
CA ASN A 207 6.96 -6.66 -15.59
C ASN A 207 7.83 -5.80 -16.52
N ILE A 208 8.46 -4.79 -15.95
CA ILE A 208 9.32 -3.83 -16.66
C ILE A 208 10.70 -3.94 -16.02
N LEU A 209 11.42 -4.96 -16.45
CA LEU A 209 12.59 -5.47 -15.75
C LEU A 209 13.81 -5.37 -16.64
N GLN A 210 14.72 -4.46 -16.29
CA GLN A 210 16.04 -4.39 -16.87
C GLN A 210 16.76 -5.72 -16.64
N ASN A 211 17.40 -6.24 -17.69
CA ASN A 211 18.01 -7.56 -17.73
C ASN A 211 17.06 -8.69 -17.27
N HIS A 212 15.75 -8.48 -17.37
CA HIS A 212 14.71 -9.39 -16.89
C HIS A 212 14.83 -9.75 -15.40
N ASN A 213 15.38 -8.85 -14.58
CA ASN A 213 15.65 -9.12 -13.18
C ASN A 213 15.15 -7.99 -12.27
N ILE A 214 14.16 -8.28 -11.43
CA ILE A 214 13.64 -7.31 -10.44
C ILE A 214 14.73 -6.83 -9.46
N ASN A 215 15.76 -7.63 -9.21
CA ASN A 215 16.86 -7.26 -8.31
C ASN A 215 17.99 -6.49 -8.99
N ASP A 216 17.88 -6.16 -10.29
CA ASP A 216 18.89 -5.37 -10.98
C ASP A 216 19.01 -3.96 -10.37
N THR A 217 20.23 -3.53 -10.06
CA THR A 217 20.53 -2.22 -9.48
C THR A 217 21.38 -1.33 -10.38
N SER A 218 21.63 -1.74 -11.62
CA SER A 218 22.40 -0.99 -12.61
C SER A 218 21.51 -0.01 -13.39
N SER A 219 22.14 0.84 -14.20
CA SER A 219 21.49 1.83 -15.08
C SER A 219 21.71 1.45 -16.55
N ALA A 220 21.53 0.18 -16.89
CA ALA A 220 21.80 -0.36 -18.24
C ALA A 220 20.63 -0.19 -19.21
N GLY A 221 19.40 -0.08 -18.68
CA GLY A 221 18.19 0.12 -19.44
C GLY A 221 18.22 1.47 -20.16
N ALA A 222 17.76 1.48 -21.39
CA ALA A 222 17.70 2.69 -22.18
C ALA A 222 16.74 3.69 -21.56
N ASP A 223 17.19 4.93 -21.51
CA ASP A 223 16.41 6.08 -21.05
C ASP A 223 15.14 6.28 -21.88
N ASN A 224 14.05 6.65 -21.21
CA ASN A 224 12.71 6.85 -21.76
C ASN A 224 12.10 5.63 -22.47
N GLN A 225 12.42 4.43 -21.97
CA GLN A 225 11.92 3.17 -22.52
C GLN A 225 11.46 2.17 -21.47
N GLY A 226 11.70 2.46 -20.18
CA GLY A 226 11.38 1.61 -19.05
C GLY A 226 10.29 2.16 -18.15
N GLU A 227 9.50 3.13 -18.58
CA GLU A 227 8.37 3.63 -17.80
C GLU A 227 7.19 2.69 -17.85
N TRP A 228 6.42 2.65 -16.77
CA TRP A 228 5.15 1.95 -16.81
C TRP A 228 4.16 2.70 -17.68
N ILE A 229 4.09 4.02 -17.50
CA ILE A 229 3.15 4.89 -18.19
C ILE A 229 3.87 6.16 -18.61
N GLN A 230 3.82 6.44 -19.92
CA GLN A 230 4.03 7.80 -20.41
C GLN A 230 2.66 8.47 -20.63
N GLY A 231 2.56 9.74 -20.25
CA GLY A 231 1.29 10.43 -20.10
C GLY A 231 0.68 10.17 -18.74
N GLY A 232 -0.56 9.68 -18.70
CA GLY A 232 -1.23 9.32 -17.46
C GLY A 232 -1.94 10.49 -16.77
N ALA A 233 -2.69 11.28 -17.54
CA ALA A 233 -3.62 12.26 -16.97
C ALA A 233 -4.64 11.60 -16.02
N TYR A 234 -5.05 10.37 -16.31
CA TYR A 234 -5.96 9.62 -15.44
C TYR A 234 -5.69 8.11 -15.50
N LEU A 235 -5.51 7.51 -14.33
CA LEU A 235 -5.37 6.09 -14.12
C LEU A 235 -6.27 5.62 -12.99
N GLU A 236 -6.92 4.47 -13.17
CA GLU A 236 -7.85 3.91 -12.18
C GLU A 236 -7.75 2.39 -12.14
N VAL A 237 -7.53 1.83 -10.97
CA VAL A 237 -7.76 0.41 -10.71
C VAL A 237 -9.19 0.27 -10.20
N VAL A 238 -10.06 -0.19 -11.10
CA VAL A 238 -11.51 -0.26 -10.89
C VAL A 238 -11.87 -1.50 -10.06
N THR A 239 -11.26 -2.64 -10.38
CA THR A 239 -11.49 -3.91 -9.68
C THR A 239 -10.25 -4.78 -9.68
N GLY A 240 -10.19 -5.72 -8.73
CA GLY A 240 -9.13 -6.72 -8.66
C GLY A 240 -7.79 -6.12 -8.22
N THR A 241 -6.69 -6.61 -8.79
CA THR A 241 -5.34 -6.20 -8.40
C THR A 241 -4.49 -5.89 -9.62
N THR A 242 -3.83 -4.73 -9.60
CA THR A 242 -2.82 -4.36 -10.61
C THR A 242 -1.45 -4.32 -9.97
N THR A 243 -0.54 -5.16 -10.45
CA THR A 243 0.84 -5.25 -9.97
C THR A 243 1.80 -4.68 -11.00
N LEU A 244 2.67 -3.78 -10.57
CA LEU A 244 3.84 -3.32 -11.31
C LEU A 244 5.08 -3.90 -10.65
N ASN A 245 5.89 -4.64 -11.41
CA ASN A 245 7.24 -5.05 -11.04
C ASN A 245 8.20 -4.26 -11.92
N GLN A 246 8.98 -3.35 -11.32
CA GLN A 246 9.88 -2.49 -12.10
C GLN A 246 11.27 -2.45 -11.50
N SER A 247 12.24 -2.68 -12.37
CA SER A 247 13.65 -2.38 -12.14
C SER A 247 14.25 -1.78 -13.39
N TRP A 248 14.29 -0.44 -13.46
CA TRP A 248 14.82 0.27 -14.62
C TRP A 248 15.51 1.54 -14.15
N GLY A 249 16.84 1.49 -14.05
CA GLY A 249 17.57 2.47 -13.25
C GLY A 249 17.57 3.90 -13.77
N ASN A 250 17.30 4.08 -15.06
CA ASN A 250 17.22 5.40 -15.70
C ASN A 250 15.79 5.94 -15.79
N ASP A 251 14.77 5.13 -15.50
CA ASP A 251 13.37 5.51 -15.69
C ASP A 251 12.56 5.41 -14.39
N GLN A 252 11.32 5.86 -14.49
CA GLN A 252 10.33 5.96 -13.42
C GLN A 252 9.04 5.25 -13.79
N PRO A 253 8.19 4.86 -12.83
CA PRO A 253 6.84 4.38 -13.12
C PRO A 253 6.03 5.35 -13.98
N PHE A 254 6.00 6.64 -13.62
CA PHE A 254 5.21 7.66 -14.32
C PHE A 254 6.09 8.72 -14.97
N TYR A 255 5.94 8.86 -16.28
CA TYR A 255 6.45 10.02 -17.01
C TYR A 255 5.28 10.81 -17.58
N VAL A 256 4.91 11.88 -16.89
CA VAL A 256 3.75 12.69 -17.23
C VAL A 256 4.13 13.72 -18.28
N TYR A 257 3.45 13.68 -19.42
CA TYR A 257 3.70 14.55 -20.55
C TYR A 257 2.38 14.98 -21.19
N TYR A 258 2.30 16.25 -21.63
CA TYR A 258 1.11 16.88 -22.24
C TYR A 258 -0.20 16.86 -21.43
N SER A 259 -0.23 16.41 -20.17
CA SER A 259 -1.49 16.32 -19.42
C SER A 259 -2.13 17.71 -19.23
N SER A 260 -3.36 17.89 -19.71
CA SER A 260 -4.12 19.12 -19.52
C SER A 260 -4.85 19.07 -18.17
N GLY A 261 -4.34 19.78 -17.17
CA GLY A 261 -5.05 19.96 -15.90
C GLY A 261 -4.72 18.94 -14.79
N GLY A 262 -3.57 18.25 -14.88
CA GLY A 262 -3.02 17.42 -13.81
C GLY A 262 -2.99 15.92 -14.11
N SER A 263 -2.70 15.12 -13.09
CA SER A 263 -2.64 13.66 -13.16
C SER A 263 -3.42 13.04 -11.99
N THR A 264 -4.21 12.02 -12.24
CA THR A 264 -4.97 11.30 -11.21
C THR A 264 -4.62 9.83 -11.21
N LEU A 265 -4.24 9.29 -10.05
CA LEU A 265 -4.15 7.88 -9.75
C LEU A 265 -5.28 7.54 -8.78
N GLN A 266 -6.17 6.63 -9.17
CA GLN A 266 -7.30 6.19 -8.38
C GLN A 266 -7.25 4.68 -8.13
N VAL A 267 -7.54 4.27 -6.90
CA VAL A 267 -7.75 2.86 -6.54
C VAL A 267 -9.11 2.76 -5.85
N ASP A 268 -10.04 2.08 -6.50
CA ASP A 268 -11.41 1.96 -6.01
C ASP A 268 -11.51 1.07 -4.76
N ALA A 269 -12.61 1.25 -4.02
CA ALA A 269 -12.91 0.41 -2.87
C ALA A 269 -12.99 -1.06 -3.30
N GLY A 270 -12.28 -1.95 -2.58
CA GLY A 270 -12.17 -3.36 -2.92
C GLY A 270 -11.16 -3.70 -4.01
N ALA A 271 -10.52 -2.70 -4.65
CA ALA A 271 -9.41 -2.90 -5.57
C ALA A 271 -8.05 -2.72 -4.89
N ALA A 272 -7.00 -3.22 -5.53
CA ALA A 272 -5.62 -3.11 -5.04
C ALA A 272 -4.63 -2.71 -6.15
N MET A 273 -3.67 -1.86 -5.80
CA MET A 273 -2.49 -1.56 -6.59
C MET A 273 -1.26 -1.97 -5.80
N VAL A 274 -0.33 -2.67 -6.45
CA VAL A 274 0.93 -3.11 -5.85
C VAL A 274 2.09 -2.69 -6.75
N TRP A 275 3.02 -1.90 -6.24
CA TRP A 275 4.26 -1.59 -6.93
C TRP A 275 5.42 -2.27 -6.22
N ASN A 276 6.04 -3.25 -6.85
CA ASN A 276 7.31 -3.82 -6.44
C ASN A 276 8.40 -3.11 -7.23
N LEU A 277 9.11 -2.20 -6.57
CA LEU A 277 10.07 -1.32 -7.24
C LEU A 277 11.46 -1.61 -6.69
N ASN A 278 12.44 -1.66 -7.58
CA ASN A 278 13.85 -1.68 -7.19
C ASN A 278 14.64 -0.89 -8.22
N LYS A 279 15.52 0.02 -7.79
CA LYS A 279 16.32 0.85 -8.70
C LYS A 279 15.48 1.54 -9.79
N THR A 280 14.76 2.58 -9.37
CA THR A 280 14.12 3.56 -10.28
C THR A 280 14.82 4.90 -10.12
N TYR A 281 14.74 5.76 -11.14
CA TYR A 281 15.36 7.08 -11.07
C TYR A 281 14.61 7.99 -10.08
N THR A 282 13.28 8.04 -10.24
CA THR A 282 12.28 8.74 -9.41
C THR A 282 10.98 7.90 -9.43
N MET A 283 9.88 8.38 -8.82
CA MET A 283 8.55 7.79 -8.98
C MET A 283 7.72 8.51 -10.05
N TYR A 284 7.84 9.83 -10.08
CA TYR A 284 7.18 10.71 -11.03
C TYR A 284 8.21 11.65 -11.65
N TYR A 285 8.16 11.73 -12.97
CA TYR A 285 8.84 12.73 -13.78
C TYR A 285 7.79 13.46 -14.61
N ASP A 286 7.86 14.79 -14.65
CA ASP A 286 6.96 15.61 -15.46
C ASP A 286 7.75 16.77 -16.08
N ASP A 287 8.07 16.67 -17.36
CA ASP A 287 8.74 17.74 -18.11
C ASP A 287 7.78 18.47 -19.07
N GLY A 288 6.47 18.33 -18.86
CA GLY A 288 5.44 18.86 -19.75
C GLY A 288 5.54 20.37 -19.98
N SER A 289 5.00 20.84 -21.12
CA SER A 289 5.02 22.26 -21.47
C SER A 289 4.18 23.09 -20.49
N LEU A 290 4.73 24.20 -19.99
CA LEU A 290 4.19 25.16 -18.99
C LEU A 290 2.78 25.74 -19.26
N LEU A 291 2.07 25.31 -20.30
CA LEU A 291 0.86 25.98 -20.79
C LEU A 291 -0.42 25.60 -20.04
N THR A 292 -0.45 24.53 -19.24
CA THR A 292 -1.64 24.17 -18.44
C THR A 292 -1.27 23.38 -17.18
N VAL A 293 -1.20 24.05 -16.03
CA VAL A 293 -0.86 23.44 -14.73
C VAL A 293 -2.06 22.77 -14.05
N GLY A 294 -1.82 21.71 -13.27
CA GLY A 294 -2.84 21.05 -12.46
C GLY A 294 -2.25 20.18 -11.35
N ALA A 295 -3.12 19.58 -10.54
CA ALA A 295 -2.69 18.79 -9.38
C ALA A 295 -2.34 17.34 -9.75
N LEU A 296 -1.36 16.77 -9.06
CA LEU A 296 -1.24 15.33 -8.87
C LEU A 296 -2.25 14.90 -7.81
N ASN A 297 -3.15 13.98 -8.14
CA ASN A 297 -4.14 13.43 -7.21
C ASN A 297 -3.91 11.94 -7.04
N TRP A 298 -3.70 11.50 -5.80
CA TRP A 298 -3.75 10.09 -5.42
C TRP A 298 -5.01 9.87 -4.59
N ASN A 299 -5.99 9.17 -5.16
CA ASN A 299 -7.27 8.88 -4.54
C ASN A 299 -7.34 7.38 -4.22
N ILE A 300 -6.98 7.02 -3.00
CA ILE A 300 -6.83 5.63 -2.56
C ILE A 300 -8.04 5.26 -1.70
N ASN A 301 -9.07 4.65 -2.31
CA ASN A 301 -10.24 4.13 -1.61
C ASN A 301 -10.12 2.62 -1.32
N GLY A 302 -9.25 1.92 -2.04
CA GLY A 302 -8.88 0.52 -1.82
C GLY A 302 -7.53 0.35 -1.11
N SER A 303 -6.66 -0.49 -1.67
CA SER A 303 -5.31 -0.72 -1.16
C SER A 303 -4.24 -0.29 -2.17
N PHE A 304 -3.27 0.52 -1.75
CA PHE A 304 -2.07 0.81 -2.53
C PHE A 304 -0.83 0.50 -1.71
N VAL A 305 -0.02 -0.46 -2.18
CA VAL A 305 1.22 -0.89 -1.52
C VAL A 305 2.40 -0.71 -2.46
N ILE A 306 3.43 -0.04 -1.99
CA ILE A 306 4.70 0.14 -2.70
C ILE A 306 5.79 -0.58 -1.90
N ASN A 307 6.22 -1.72 -2.42
CA ASN A 307 7.32 -2.54 -1.95
C ASN A 307 8.61 -2.11 -2.65
N GLY A 308 9.12 -0.94 -2.28
CA GLY A 308 10.40 -0.45 -2.75
C GLY A 308 11.58 -1.00 -1.95
N THR A 309 12.78 -0.91 -2.53
CA THR A 309 14.05 -1.17 -1.86
C THR A 309 14.75 0.14 -1.50
N VAL A 310 15.94 0.06 -0.88
CA VAL A 310 16.81 1.22 -0.67
C VAL A 310 17.25 1.91 -1.97
N ASN A 311 17.10 1.24 -3.13
CA ASN A 311 17.45 1.77 -4.44
C ASN A 311 16.27 2.45 -5.15
N THR A 312 15.05 2.32 -4.64
CA THR A 312 13.85 2.91 -5.26
C THR A 312 13.84 4.42 -5.08
N SER A 313 13.78 5.17 -6.18
CA SER A 313 13.82 6.63 -6.20
C SER A 313 15.03 7.23 -5.48
N SER A 314 16.15 6.52 -5.47
CA SER A 314 17.36 6.94 -4.75
C SER A 314 18.40 7.59 -5.66
N THR A 315 18.22 7.51 -6.98
CA THR A 315 19.19 8.05 -7.95
C THR A 315 19.07 9.57 -8.08
N TYR A 316 17.84 10.09 -8.12
CA TYR A 316 17.58 11.51 -8.10
C TYR A 316 17.57 12.06 -6.66
N ALA A 317 18.27 13.18 -6.42
CA ALA A 317 18.38 13.77 -5.08
C ALA A 317 17.03 14.28 -4.54
N GLY A 318 16.10 14.70 -5.41
CA GLY A 318 14.74 15.08 -5.02
C GLY A 318 13.80 13.89 -4.76
N GLY A 319 14.30 12.66 -4.90
CA GLY A 319 13.60 11.44 -4.53
C GLY A 319 12.42 11.13 -5.43
N TRP A 320 11.21 11.23 -4.89
CA TRP A 320 9.98 10.74 -5.55
C TRP A 320 9.53 11.55 -6.75
N PHE A 321 9.90 12.83 -6.81
CA PHE A 321 9.36 13.79 -7.77
C PHE A 321 10.49 14.51 -8.48
N MET A 322 10.46 14.51 -9.81
CA MET A 322 11.44 15.20 -10.64
C MET A 322 10.76 16.19 -11.58
N ALA A 323 11.31 17.41 -11.62
CA ALA A 323 11.05 18.45 -12.62
C ALA A 323 9.59 18.88 -12.83
N LEU A 324 8.68 18.71 -11.86
CA LEU A 324 7.23 18.87 -12.00
C LEU A 324 6.75 20.21 -12.61
N ASN A 325 6.76 20.31 -13.94
CA ASN A 325 6.43 21.54 -14.67
C ASN A 325 4.91 21.74 -14.83
N THR A 326 4.16 20.65 -14.94
CA THR A 326 2.70 20.60 -15.11
C THR A 326 2.00 20.36 -13.77
N LEU A 327 2.58 19.49 -12.94
CA LEU A 327 2.06 19.03 -11.66
C LEU A 327 2.48 19.98 -10.53
N ASN A 328 1.70 21.05 -10.34
CA ASN A 328 2.08 22.13 -9.42
C ASN A 328 1.70 21.89 -7.95
N SER A 329 0.89 20.87 -7.67
CA SER A 329 0.36 20.54 -6.35
C SER A 329 0.18 19.03 -6.20
N TRP A 330 0.06 18.55 -4.97
CA TRP A 330 -0.20 17.13 -4.71
C TRP A 330 -1.28 16.95 -3.65
N ASN A 331 -2.38 16.31 -4.04
CA ASN A 331 -3.43 15.87 -3.14
C ASN A 331 -3.33 14.36 -2.95
N LEU A 332 -3.01 13.94 -1.74
CA LEU A 332 -3.05 12.54 -1.32
C LEU A 332 -4.29 12.31 -0.47
N ASN A 333 -5.25 11.54 -0.97
CA ASN A 333 -6.48 11.21 -0.28
C ASN A 333 -6.51 9.70 -0.02
N VAL A 334 -6.45 9.30 1.26
CA VAL A 334 -6.65 7.91 1.68
C VAL A 334 -8.04 7.81 2.30
N GLY A 335 -8.93 7.13 1.59
CA GLY A 335 -10.35 7.00 1.90
C GLY A 335 -10.64 6.16 3.14
N GLN A 336 -11.92 6.05 3.47
CA GLN A 336 -12.37 5.34 4.66
C GLN A 336 -11.96 3.86 4.61
N ASN A 337 -11.33 3.35 5.67
CA ASN A 337 -10.79 1.99 5.77
C ASN A 337 -9.79 1.60 4.65
N ALA A 338 -9.30 2.57 3.87
CA ALA A 338 -8.34 2.33 2.81
C ALA A 338 -6.92 2.15 3.38
N THR A 339 -6.04 1.58 2.57
CA THR A 339 -4.64 1.33 2.96
C THR A 339 -3.68 1.97 1.97
N LEU A 340 -2.73 2.74 2.49
CA LEU A 340 -1.55 3.19 1.75
C LEU A 340 -0.30 2.76 2.52
N LYS A 341 0.56 1.94 1.91
CA LYS A 341 1.84 1.57 2.53
C LYS A 341 2.96 1.76 1.54
N VAL A 342 3.89 2.64 1.85
CA VAL A 342 4.98 2.99 0.95
C VAL A 342 6.32 2.78 1.63
N THR A 343 7.13 1.88 1.07
CA THR A 343 8.53 1.67 1.44
C THR A 343 9.41 2.01 0.24
N THR A 344 10.38 2.91 0.40
CA THR A 344 11.29 3.34 -0.69
C THR A 344 12.66 3.75 -0.14
N GLY A 345 13.64 4.02 -1.01
CA GLY A 345 14.92 4.64 -0.66
C GLY A 345 15.02 6.13 -1.03
N GLY A 346 13.93 6.73 -1.51
CA GLY A 346 13.87 8.12 -1.92
C GLY A 346 13.12 8.99 -0.92
N VAL A 347 13.56 10.23 -0.78
CA VAL A 347 12.88 11.27 0.03
C VAL A 347 11.64 11.84 -0.69
N ILE A 348 10.67 12.32 0.09
CA ILE A 348 9.58 13.15 -0.39
C ILE A 348 10.01 14.63 -0.29
N SER A 349 10.49 15.19 -1.40
CA SER A 349 10.84 16.62 -1.49
C SER A 349 9.61 17.47 -1.82
N LEU A 350 9.17 18.29 -0.86
CA LEU A 350 7.94 19.07 -0.99
C LEU A 350 8.08 20.34 -1.84
N ASP A 351 9.30 20.82 -2.07
CA ASP A 351 9.60 21.95 -2.95
C ASP A 351 9.49 21.57 -4.45
N ALA A 352 9.25 20.30 -4.76
CA ALA A 352 8.83 19.92 -6.11
C ALA A 352 7.50 20.60 -6.51
N PHE A 353 6.69 21.06 -5.54
CA PHE A 353 5.36 21.64 -5.74
C PHE A 353 5.28 23.14 -5.37
N LEU A 354 6.37 23.91 -5.50
CA LEU A 354 6.47 25.29 -4.94
C LEU A 354 5.32 26.25 -5.31
N THR A 355 4.64 26.05 -6.45
CA THR A 355 3.54 26.93 -6.91
C THR A 355 2.15 26.49 -6.45
N GLY A 356 2.01 25.35 -5.77
CA GLY A 356 0.74 24.82 -5.29
C GLY A 356 0.85 24.13 -3.93
N ALA A 357 -0.30 23.79 -3.35
CA ALA A 357 -0.34 23.17 -2.03
C ALA A 357 -0.13 21.65 -2.12
N VAL A 358 0.56 21.08 -1.13
CA VAL A 358 0.60 19.65 -0.84
C VAL A 358 -0.40 19.35 0.28
N LYS A 359 -1.41 18.53 0.01
CA LYS A 359 -2.48 18.19 0.96
C LYS A 359 -2.58 16.70 1.13
N TRP A 360 -2.38 16.21 2.35
CA TRP A 360 -2.56 14.81 2.69
C TRP A 360 -3.77 14.65 3.59
N ASN A 361 -4.74 13.84 3.18
CA ASN A 361 -6.00 13.65 3.87
C ASN A 361 -6.18 12.16 4.17
N PHE A 362 -6.24 11.81 5.46
CA PHE A 362 -6.37 10.45 5.94
C PHE A 362 -7.71 10.29 6.66
N ALA A 363 -8.63 9.58 6.02
CA ALA A 363 -10.01 9.42 6.49
C ALA A 363 -10.14 8.33 7.56
N GLN A 364 -11.37 8.20 8.09
CA GLN A 364 -11.67 7.30 9.20
C GLN A 364 -11.24 5.86 8.91
N GLY A 365 -10.56 5.23 9.87
CA GLY A 365 -10.15 3.82 9.79
C GLY A 365 -9.04 3.53 8.76
N SER A 366 -8.53 4.55 8.04
CA SER A 366 -7.43 4.36 7.09
C SER A 366 -6.13 3.94 7.78
N SER A 367 -5.28 3.19 7.06
CA SER A 367 -3.96 2.75 7.54
C SER A 367 -2.88 3.25 6.59
N VAL A 368 -1.97 4.09 7.08
CA VAL A 368 -0.96 4.79 6.27
C VAL A 368 0.45 4.53 6.80
N LEU A 369 1.37 4.15 5.92
CA LEU A 369 2.80 4.05 6.19
C LEU A 369 3.62 4.80 5.13
N PHE A 370 4.53 5.65 5.61
CA PHE A 370 5.67 6.14 4.84
C PHE A 370 6.96 5.65 5.49
N ASN A 371 7.71 4.82 4.78
CA ASN A 371 8.92 4.17 5.26
C ASN A 371 10.09 4.47 4.30
N ASN A 372 11.09 5.22 4.78
CA ASN A 372 12.32 5.48 4.01
C ASN A 372 13.46 4.57 4.49
N LEU A 373 13.99 3.76 3.59
CA LEU A 373 15.09 2.84 3.81
C LEU A 373 16.47 3.49 3.65
N ASN A 374 16.54 4.71 3.16
CA ASN A 374 17.80 5.41 2.93
C ASN A 374 18.44 5.84 4.26
N PRO A 375 19.67 5.36 4.57
CA PRO A 375 20.34 5.66 5.84
C PRO A 375 20.82 7.11 5.96
N ASN A 376 20.70 7.92 4.90
CA ASN A 376 21.17 9.30 4.86
C ASN A 376 20.06 10.33 4.62
N GLN A 377 18.80 9.92 4.53
CA GLN A 377 17.70 10.83 4.20
C GLN A 377 16.55 10.79 5.23
N ASN A 378 15.80 11.89 5.26
CA ASN A 378 14.53 12.00 5.97
C ASN A 378 13.41 11.31 5.16
N VAL A 379 12.23 11.14 5.75
CA VAL A 379 11.05 10.76 4.95
C VAL A 379 10.58 11.94 4.11
N VAL A 380 10.48 13.12 4.74
CA VAL A 380 9.96 14.34 4.13
C VAL A 380 10.97 15.47 4.28
N SER A 381 11.21 16.22 3.21
CA SER A 381 12.13 17.36 3.20
C SER A 381 11.59 18.58 2.44
N LEU A 382 12.24 19.71 2.71
CA LEU A 382 12.02 21.00 2.06
C LEU A 382 10.62 21.59 2.32
N ALA A 383 10.46 22.89 2.03
CA ALA A 383 9.25 23.61 2.38
C ALA A 383 8.17 23.40 1.29
N PRO A 384 6.93 23.01 1.66
CA PRO A 384 5.85 22.92 0.69
C PRO A 384 5.31 24.32 0.33
N GLY A 385 4.52 24.40 -0.75
CA GLY A 385 3.79 25.63 -1.09
C GLY A 385 2.77 26.05 -0.04
N LEU A 386 2.31 27.30 -0.11
CA LEU A 386 1.34 27.87 0.84
C LEU A 386 0.01 27.10 0.85
N GLY A 387 -0.57 26.91 2.03
CA GLY A 387 -1.83 26.18 2.21
C GLY A 387 -1.69 24.66 2.25
N SER A 388 -0.47 24.15 2.33
CA SER A 388 -0.16 22.73 2.50
C SER A 388 -0.47 22.25 3.92
N SER A 389 -0.96 21.02 4.05
CA SER A 389 -1.28 20.41 5.35
C SER A 389 -1.43 18.90 5.29
N ILE A 390 -1.40 18.27 6.47
CA ILE A 390 -1.80 16.91 6.72
C ILE A 390 -3.06 16.96 7.60
N THR A 391 -4.12 16.30 7.18
CA THR A 391 -5.39 16.20 7.92
C THR A 391 -5.67 14.74 8.24
N MET A 392 -5.85 14.44 9.52
CA MET A 392 -6.17 13.13 10.05
C MET A 392 -7.56 13.17 10.68
N THR A 393 -8.50 12.43 10.10
CA THR A 393 -9.88 12.34 10.57
C THR A 393 -10.15 10.93 11.05
N ASP A 394 -9.78 10.64 12.31
CA ASP A 394 -9.84 9.30 12.92
C ASP A 394 -9.26 8.14 12.07
N PRO A 395 -8.08 8.27 11.44
CA PRO A 395 -7.42 7.13 10.80
C PRO A 395 -7.13 6.05 11.85
N LYS A 396 -7.09 4.77 11.44
CA LYS A 396 -6.68 3.67 12.33
C LYS A 396 -5.23 3.86 12.78
N VAL A 397 -4.36 4.17 11.84
CA VAL A 397 -2.93 4.42 12.09
C VAL A 397 -2.29 5.17 10.92
N VAL A 398 -1.43 6.13 11.24
CA VAL A 398 -0.58 6.86 10.31
C VAL A 398 0.84 6.82 10.88
N THR A 399 1.75 6.16 10.17
CA THR A 399 3.12 5.94 10.61
C THR A 399 4.10 6.50 9.59
N PHE A 400 5.10 7.22 10.09
CA PHE A 400 6.26 7.63 9.35
C PHE A 400 7.51 7.04 10.00
N ASN A 401 8.40 6.48 9.18
CA ASN A 401 9.57 5.78 9.64
C ASN A 401 10.76 6.02 8.69
N THR A 402 11.96 6.18 9.24
CA THR A 402 13.19 6.26 8.44
C THR A 402 14.34 5.47 9.07
N ALA A 403 15.16 4.87 8.22
CA ALA A 403 16.47 4.33 8.60
C ALA A 403 17.52 5.45 8.80
N GLY A 404 17.33 6.61 8.17
CA GLY A 404 18.32 7.67 8.08
C GLY A 404 18.19 8.78 9.10
N GLY A 405 17.85 9.98 8.64
CA GLY A 405 17.73 11.20 9.45
C GLY A 405 16.52 11.18 10.39
N SER A 406 15.80 12.29 10.52
CA SER A 406 14.48 12.34 11.17
C SER A 406 13.35 12.08 10.17
N VAL A 407 12.13 11.82 10.64
CA VAL A 407 10.96 11.72 9.76
C VAL A 407 10.81 12.99 8.91
N PHE A 408 10.76 14.16 9.55
CA PHE A 408 10.68 15.46 8.89
C PHE A 408 12.03 16.17 9.02
N SER A 409 12.60 16.58 7.89
CA SER A 409 13.78 17.45 7.89
C SER A 409 13.47 18.79 8.58
N THR A 410 14.48 19.42 9.18
CA THR A 410 14.38 20.77 9.76
C THR A 410 14.04 21.83 8.70
N THR A 411 14.26 21.54 7.42
CA THR A 411 13.87 22.40 6.29
C THR A 411 12.37 22.42 6.02
N VAL A 412 11.60 21.51 6.61
CA VAL A 412 10.12 21.51 6.52
C VAL A 412 9.60 22.58 7.49
N LEU A 413 9.57 23.83 7.03
CA LEU A 413 9.27 24.97 7.91
C LEU A 413 7.80 24.98 8.35
N THR A 414 6.87 24.76 7.42
CA THR A 414 5.42 24.77 7.67
C THR A 414 4.74 23.62 6.93
N PHE A 415 4.29 22.60 7.66
CA PHE A 415 3.41 21.56 7.12
C PHE A 415 2.48 21.07 8.24
N PRO A 416 1.42 21.84 8.54
CA PRO A 416 0.60 21.59 9.72
C PRO A 416 -0.09 20.23 9.68
N ILE A 417 -0.16 19.57 10.83
CA ILE A 417 -0.89 18.33 11.06
C ILE A 417 -2.09 18.63 11.93
N THR A 418 -3.28 18.40 11.38
CA THR A 418 -4.55 18.51 12.11
C THR A 418 -5.08 17.13 12.42
N ILE A 419 -5.25 16.85 13.72
CA ILE A 419 -5.86 15.62 14.23
C ILE A 419 -7.28 15.95 14.69
N SER A 420 -8.26 15.29 14.08
CA SER A 420 -9.68 15.51 14.33
C SER A 420 -10.40 14.20 14.63
N GLY A 421 -11.59 14.31 15.23
CA GLY A 421 -12.41 13.17 15.63
C GLY A 421 -12.22 12.80 17.11
N SER A 422 -12.23 11.51 17.42
CA SER A 422 -12.07 10.96 18.77
C SER A 422 -10.69 11.18 19.39
N GLY A 423 -9.69 11.46 18.56
CA GLY A 423 -8.31 11.72 18.97
C GLY A 423 -7.40 10.50 18.80
N LEU A 424 -6.12 10.77 18.58
CA LEU A 424 -5.11 9.73 18.27
C LEU A 424 -4.03 9.68 19.35
N ARG A 425 -3.56 8.49 19.67
CA ARG A 425 -2.31 8.27 20.41
C ARG A 425 -1.15 8.75 19.58
N THR A 426 -0.08 9.18 20.22
CA THR A 426 1.20 9.50 19.57
C THR A 426 2.29 8.62 20.14
N HIS A 427 3.11 8.04 19.25
CA HIS A 427 4.35 7.37 19.57
C HIS A 427 5.45 8.00 18.73
N SER A 428 6.52 8.49 19.37
CA SER A 428 7.75 8.89 18.68
C SER A 428 8.95 8.17 19.26
N SER A 429 9.92 7.82 18.43
CA SER A 429 11.17 7.18 18.86
C SER A 429 12.37 7.78 18.15
N SER A 430 13.50 7.84 18.86
CA SER A 430 14.82 8.18 18.30
C SER A 430 15.40 7.08 17.41
N THR A 431 14.77 5.90 17.35
CA THR A 431 15.17 4.76 16.53
C THR A 431 14.07 4.40 15.53
N GLY A 432 14.44 4.04 14.30
CA GLY A 432 13.48 3.56 13.30
C GLY A 432 13.06 2.12 13.58
N TYR A 433 11.84 1.76 13.22
CA TYR A 433 11.35 0.39 13.25
C TYR A 433 11.73 -0.35 11.96
N THR A 434 12.07 -1.64 12.06
CA THR A 434 12.30 -2.50 10.89
C THR A 434 11.02 -3.26 10.55
N PHE A 435 10.36 -2.88 9.47
CA PHE A 435 9.16 -3.58 9.00
C PHE A 435 9.53 -4.82 8.18
N ASP A 436 8.78 -5.90 8.38
CA ASP A 436 8.77 -7.05 7.49
C ASP A 436 7.73 -6.86 6.36
N SER A 437 7.52 -7.89 5.54
CA SER A 437 6.57 -7.87 4.43
C SER A 437 5.10 -7.74 4.85
N THR A 438 4.77 -7.94 6.14
CA THR A 438 3.40 -7.76 6.64
C THR A 438 3.06 -6.29 6.86
N TYR A 439 4.09 -5.46 7.05
CA TYR A 439 3.96 -4.05 7.44
C TYR A 439 2.95 -3.86 8.57
N ASP A 440 3.11 -4.61 9.65
CA ASP A 440 2.31 -4.44 10.86
C ASP A 440 2.60 -3.08 11.50
N LEU A 441 1.58 -2.22 11.52
CA LEU A 441 1.64 -0.86 12.06
C LEU A 441 1.15 -0.79 13.52
N ILE A 442 0.70 -1.91 14.10
CA ILE A 442 0.13 -1.96 15.44
C ILE A 442 1.16 -2.39 16.47
N THR A 443 1.90 -3.48 16.21
CA THR A 443 2.88 -4.02 17.16
C THR A 443 3.96 -3.00 17.57
N PRO A 444 4.53 -2.18 16.68
CA PRO A 444 5.51 -1.15 17.08
C PRO A 444 4.95 -0.12 18.04
N ASN A 445 3.62 0.03 18.10
CA ASN A 445 2.92 0.97 18.98
C ASN A 445 2.53 0.35 20.34
N LYS A 446 2.89 -0.91 20.59
CA LYS A 446 2.61 -1.59 21.87
C LYS A 446 3.76 -1.53 22.86
N GLY A 447 4.96 -1.15 22.45
CA GLY A 447 6.13 -1.14 23.33
C GLY A 447 7.27 -0.34 22.74
N THR A 448 8.36 -0.24 23.49
CA THR A 448 9.55 0.50 23.07
C THR A 448 10.19 -0.17 21.85
N ILE A 449 10.56 0.60 20.82
CA ILE A 449 11.12 0.05 19.56
C ILE A 449 12.41 -0.73 19.83
N THR A 450 13.29 -0.20 20.66
CA THR A 450 14.47 -0.92 21.18
C THR A 450 14.69 -0.58 22.65
N PRO A 451 15.36 -1.43 23.46
CA PRO A 451 15.63 -1.10 24.86
C PRO A 451 16.44 0.18 25.10
N THR A 452 17.16 0.65 24.08
CA THR A 452 18.02 1.85 24.14
C THR A 452 17.36 3.11 23.57
N SER A 453 16.17 3.02 22.96
CA SER A 453 15.52 4.17 22.35
C SER A 453 14.85 5.06 23.37
N SER A 454 14.79 6.36 23.07
CA SER A 454 14.13 7.37 23.91
C SER A 454 12.73 7.62 23.35
N ASP A 455 11.83 6.70 23.67
CA ASP A 455 10.47 6.73 23.11
C ASP A 455 9.55 7.65 23.92
N ILE A 456 8.72 8.42 23.20
CA ILE A 456 7.78 9.40 23.72
C ILE A 456 6.38 8.97 23.35
N TRP A 457 5.46 9.01 24.32
CA TRP A 457 4.11 8.51 24.18
C TRP A 457 3.09 9.49 24.74
N TYR A 458 2.02 9.69 23.98
CA TYR A 458 0.84 10.43 24.41
C TYR A 458 -0.43 9.61 24.15
N ARG A 459 -1.35 9.63 25.10
CA ARG A 459 -2.55 8.79 25.09
C ARG A 459 -3.62 9.21 24.09
N MET A 460 -3.79 10.50 23.87
CA MET A 460 -4.83 10.99 22.99
C MET A 460 -4.56 12.45 22.65
N ASN A 461 -4.56 12.78 21.37
CA ASN A 461 -4.33 14.13 20.88
C ASN A 461 -5.40 14.49 19.85
N THR A 462 -5.90 15.71 19.96
CA THR A 462 -6.72 16.41 18.96
C THR A 462 -6.16 17.81 18.76
N GLY A 463 -6.51 18.48 17.66
CA GLY A 463 -6.06 19.83 17.37
C GLY A 463 -4.96 19.87 16.32
N THR A 464 -4.15 20.92 16.32
CA THR A 464 -3.20 21.18 15.24
C THR A 464 -1.78 21.38 15.76
N LEU A 465 -0.85 20.66 15.15
CA LEU A 465 0.59 20.91 15.21
C LEU A 465 0.98 21.72 13.98
N THR A 466 1.59 22.89 14.14
CA THR A 466 1.93 23.76 12.99
C THR A 466 3.11 23.26 12.17
N THR A 467 4.09 22.63 12.81
CA THR A 467 5.29 22.08 12.18
C THR A 467 6.00 21.13 13.13
N PHE A 468 6.91 20.30 12.62
CA PHE A 468 7.88 19.59 13.45
C PHE A 468 9.20 20.33 13.60
N ASN A 469 9.37 21.51 12.98
CA ASN A 469 10.56 22.32 13.21
C ASN A 469 10.58 22.81 14.68
N PRO A 470 11.57 22.41 15.50
CA PRO A 470 11.55 22.64 16.94
C PRO A 470 11.63 24.13 17.32
N THR A 471 12.12 25.00 16.42
CA THR A 471 12.21 26.45 16.66
C THR A 471 10.96 27.23 16.26
N LEU A 472 10.04 26.59 15.52
CA LEU A 472 8.84 27.22 14.95
C LEU A 472 7.54 26.55 15.42
N GLN A 473 7.64 25.58 16.33
CA GLN A 473 6.52 24.79 16.81
C GLN A 473 5.54 25.64 17.63
N VAL A 474 4.37 25.90 17.07
CA VAL A 474 3.16 26.27 17.81
C VAL A 474 2.30 25.02 17.94
N THR A 475 2.15 24.52 19.17
CA THR A 475 1.37 23.32 19.48
C THR A 475 0.02 23.71 20.07
N ASN A 476 -1.04 23.54 19.28
CA ASN A 476 -2.42 23.68 19.74
C ASN A 476 -3.06 22.29 19.83
N LEU A 477 -2.39 21.39 20.54
CA LEU A 477 -2.89 20.05 20.82
C LEU A 477 -3.66 20.03 22.14
N SER A 478 -4.67 19.18 22.22
CA SER A 478 -5.49 18.97 23.41
C SER A 478 -5.75 17.47 23.60
N PRO A 479 -5.70 16.97 24.86
CA PRO A 479 -5.33 17.69 26.09
C PRO A 479 -3.82 17.85 26.29
N ASN A 480 -2.98 17.19 25.50
CA ASN A 480 -1.52 17.25 25.70
C ASN A 480 -0.90 18.43 24.95
N SER A 481 0.14 19.00 25.55
CA SER A 481 1.13 19.82 24.85
C SER A 481 2.42 19.02 24.77
N TYR A 482 3.08 19.00 23.61
CA TYR A 482 4.37 18.34 23.48
C TYR A 482 5.47 19.04 24.30
N GLY A 483 5.30 20.32 24.65
CA GLY A 483 6.17 21.01 25.61
C GLY A 483 7.67 20.78 25.38
N SER A 484 8.35 20.19 26.38
CA SER A 484 9.78 19.85 26.32
C SER A 484 10.14 18.74 25.35
N ASP A 485 9.19 17.89 24.97
CA ASP A 485 9.41 16.73 24.10
C ASP A 485 9.45 17.13 22.62
N ALA A 486 9.00 18.34 22.28
CA ALA A 486 8.94 18.90 20.92
C ALA A 486 10.21 18.66 20.08
N SER A 487 11.40 18.89 20.68
CA SER A 487 12.69 18.72 20.01
C SER A 487 13.04 17.26 19.77
N SER A 488 12.76 16.38 20.73
CA SER A 488 12.98 14.94 20.61
C SER A 488 12.04 14.31 19.58
N ILE A 489 10.77 14.73 19.55
CA ILE A 489 9.81 14.28 18.53
C ILE A 489 10.23 14.77 17.14
N ALA A 490 10.69 16.02 17.02
CA ALA A 490 11.20 16.57 15.76
C ALA A 490 12.41 15.78 15.21
N ALA A 491 13.27 15.30 16.10
CA ALA A 491 14.42 14.46 15.77
C ALA A 491 14.05 12.97 15.61
N GLY A 492 12.79 12.60 15.83
CA GLY A 492 12.32 11.21 15.80
C GLY A 492 12.52 10.55 14.44
N LYS A 493 12.98 9.30 14.47
CA LYS A 493 13.10 8.43 13.29
C LYS A 493 11.83 7.63 13.01
N TYR A 494 11.03 7.42 14.04
CA TYR A 494 9.70 6.84 13.97
C TYR A 494 8.71 7.79 14.62
N ILE A 495 7.60 8.07 13.93
CA ILE A 495 6.46 8.82 14.48
C ILE A 495 5.19 8.13 14.00
N SER A 496 4.30 7.79 14.93
CA SER A 496 3.02 7.17 14.63
C SER A 496 1.89 7.85 15.38
N TRP A 497 0.79 8.10 14.68
CA TRP A 497 -0.50 8.47 15.26
C TRP A 497 -1.47 7.33 15.03
N TYR A 498 -2.11 6.85 16.09
CA TYR A 498 -2.93 5.65 15.99
C TYR A 498 -4.13 5.70 16.93
N GLN A 499 -5.19 4.99 16.55
CA GLN A 499 -6.33 4.80 17.43
C GLN A 499 -5.91 4.02 18.68
N PRO A 500 -6.52 4.31 19.84
CA PRO A 500 -6.37 3.47 21.00
C PRO A 500 -6.69 2.00 20.71
N LEU A 501 -5.87 1.11 21.25
CA LEU A 501 -5.96 -0.33 21.06
C LEU A 501 -7.01 -0.99 21.96
N GLY A 502 -7.45 -0.32 23.02
CA GLY A 502 -8.45 -0.85 23.93
C GLY A 502 -7.88 -1.69 25.06
N PHE A 503 -8.77 -2.47 25.66
CA PHE A 503 -8.41 -3.43 26.70
C PHE A 503 -7.55 -4.55 26.15
N GLN A 504 -6.45 -4.82 26.85
CA GLN A 504 -5.55 -5.91 26.51
C GLN A 504 -5.16 -6.69 27.75
N LEU A 505 -5.00 -8.00 27.58
CA LEU A 505 -4.35 -8.89 28.54
C LEU A 505 -3.27 -9.65 27.79
N ASN A 506 -2.02 -9.55 28.25
CA ASN A 506 -0.90 -10.20 27.59
C ASN A 506 -0.54 -11.48 28.33
N ALA A 507 -1.14 -12.59 27.90
CA ALA A 507 -0.90 -13.90 28.52
C ALA A 507 0.57 -14.34 28.43
N THR A 508 1.27 -14.01 27.33
CA THR A 508 2.66 -14.40 27.11
C THR A 508 3.63 -13.70 28.07
N LEU A 509 3.35 -12.44 28.43
CA LEU A 509 4.13 -11.70 29.42
C LEU A 509 3.62 -11.89 30.86
N SER A 510 2.50 -12.60 31.04
CA SER A 510 1.94 -12.88 32.35
C SER A 510 2.40 -14.25 32.86
N SER A 511 2.72 -14.32 34.14
CA SER A 511 2.98 -15.55 34.89
C SER A 511 2.11 -15.56 36.15
N MET A 512 0.87 -16.05 36.00
CA MET A 512 -0.12 -16.12 37.08
C MET A 512 -0.37 -17.54 37.60
N ASN A 513 0.48 -18.48 37.22
CA ASN A 513 0.50 -19.80 37.84
C ASN A 513 1.28 -19.70 39.15
N ARG A 514 0.66 -20.11 40.26
CA ARG A 514 1.28 -20.06 41.58
C ARG A 514 1.37 -21.45 42.19
N THR A 515 2.57 -21.76 42.70
CA THR A 515 2.84 -22.99 43.43
C THR A 515 2.95 -22.70 44.92
N PHE A 516 2.50 -23.65 45.73
CA PHE A 516 2.53 -23.59 47.19
C PHE A 516 3.21 -24.84 47.74
N ASN A 517 4.04 -24.66 48.75
CA ASN A 517 4.63 -25.76 49.51
C ASN A 517 3.83 -25.92 50.81
N VAL A 518 3.11 -27.02 50.94
CA VAL A 518 2.31 -27.32 52.14
C VAL A 518 3.00 -28.43 52.92
N SER A 519 3.28 -28.17 54.21
CA SER A 519 3.78 -29.21 55.10
C SER A 519 2.61 -29.93 55.78
N LEU A 520 2.63 -31.26 55.76
CA LEU A 520 1.71 -32.05 56.58
C LEU A 520 2.24 -32.25 58.02
N ASP A 521 3.48 -31.86 58.29
CA ASP A 521 4.05 -31.88 59.64
C ASP A 521 3.52 -30.67 60.43
N PRO A 522 2.71 -30.90 61.49
CA PRO A 522 2.11 -29.84 62.30
C PRO A 522 3.12 -29.05 63.13
N THR A 523 4.37 -29.52 63.25
CA THR A 523 5.43 -28.84 64.00
C THR A 523 6.14 -27.75 63.20
N LEU A 524 5.94 -27.72 61.88
CA LEU A 524 6.52 -26.70 61.00
C LEU A 524 5.64 -25.46 60.90
N THR A 525 6.24 -24.30 60.64
CA THR A 525 5.54 -23.00 60.54
C THR A 525 4.44 -22.96 59.46
N GLN A 526 4.54 -23.80 58.42
CA GLN A 526 3.52 -23.97 57.37
C GLN A 526 2.85 -25.35 57.44
N GLY A 527 2.88 -25.95 58.63
CA GLY A 527 2.28 -27.23 58.95
C GLY A 527 0.76 -27.17 59.01
N THR A 528 0.11 -28.24 58.57
CA THR A 528 -1.33 -28.42 58.79
C THR A 528 -1.60 -28.88 60.23
N PRO A 529 -2.44 -28.18 61.01
CA PRO A 529 -2.78 -28.59 62.38
C PRO A 529 -3.42 -29.98 62.49
N VAL A 530 -3.07 -30.73 63.55
CA VAL A 530 -3.58 -32.10 63.79
C VAL A 530 -5.08 -32.11 64.12
N ASP A 531 -5.60 -31.02 64.69
CA ASP A 531 -7.01 -30.89 65.07
C ASP A 531 -7.94 -30.57 63.88
N GLY A 532 -7.40 -30.48 62.66
CA GLY A 532 -8.16 -30.16 61.45
C GLY A 532 -8.49 -28.69 61.27
N SER A 533 -7.99 -27.81 62.15
CA SER A 533 -8.07 -26.37 61.95
C SER A 533 -7.22 -25.91 60.76
N TRP A 534 -7.52 -24.72 60.23
CA TRP A 534 -6.78 -24.14 59.12
C TRP A 534 -5.39 -23.68 59.59
N SER A 535 -4.38 -23.93 58.76
CA SER A 535 -3.02 -23.44 58.95
C SER A 535 -2.95 -21.91 59.04
N SER A 536 -1.78 -21.38 59.44
CA SER A 536 -1.42 -20.00 59.11
C SER A 536 -1.44 -19.80 57.59
N LEU A 537 -1.46 -18.53 57.16
CA LEU A 537 -1.42 -18.20 55.75
C LEU A 537 -0.10 -18.68 55.13
N ILE A 538 -0.18 -19.43 54.04
CA ILE A 538 0.94 -19.98 53.29
C ILE A 538 1.15 -19.10 52.05
N ASN A 539 2.38 -18.60 51.93
CA ASN A 539 2.85 -17.74 50.85
C ASN A 539 3.11 -18.54 49.56
N GLY A 540 3.12 -17.84 48.42
CA GLY A 540 3.53 -18.44 47.16
C GLY A 540 5.01 -18.78 47.14
N ALA A 541 5.39 -19.79 46.34
CA ALA A 541 6.79 -20.16 46.15
C ALA A 541 7.56 -19.19 45.23
N SER A 542 6.86 -18.43 44.39
CA SER A 542 7.45 -17.49 43.43
C SER A 542 6.58 -16.24 43.25
N THR A 543 7.20 -15.19 42.73
CA THR A 543 6.52 -13.97 42.29
C THR A 543 5.57 -14.28 41.11
N GLU A 544 4.40 -13.67 41.10
CA GLU A 544 3.48 -13.66 39.95
C GLU A 544 3.60 -12.33 39.19
N THR A 545 3.31 -12.36 37.89
CA THR A 545 3.26 -11.16 37.05
C THR A 545 2.00 -11.18 36.19
N LEU A 546 1.22 -10.10 36.23
CA LEU A 546 0.07 -9.90 35.35
C LEU A 546 0.30 -8.66 34.48
N VAL A 547 0.16 -8.81 33.16
CA VAL A 547 0.32 -7.71 32.20
C VAL A 547 -1.02 -7.39 31.54
N VAL A 548 -1.52 -6.19 31.79
CA VAL A 548 -2.80 -5.65 31.27
C VAL A 548 -2.57 -4.33 30.56
N GLY A 549 -3.50 -3.88 29.72
CA GLY A 549 -3.42 -2.59 29.04
C GLY A 549 -4.79 -1.91 28.94
N ASP A 550 -4.79 -0.58 29.05
CA ASP A 550 -5.90 0.27 28.65
C ASP A 550 -5.43 1.68 28.31
N ASP A 551 -5.76 2.07 27.10
CA ASP A 551 -5.09 3.13 26.38
C ASP A 551 -6.13 4.07 25.72
N ARG A 552 -7.44 3.84 25.98
CA ARG A 552 -8.61 4.47 25.36
C ARG A 552 -8.90 5.90 25.76
N ALA A 553 -8.44 6.32 26.93
CA ALA A 553 -8.72 7.64 27.49
C ALA A 553 -7.44 8.32 27.94
N GLN A 554 -7.52 9.66 28.09
CA GLN A 554 -6.39 10.48 28.55
C GLN A 554 -5.86 10.07 29.92
N ASN A 555 -6.73 9.58 30.80
CA ASN A 555 -6.34 8.94 32.05
C ASN A 555 -6.88 7.50 32.03
N PRO A 556 -6.13 6.52 32.57
CA PRO A 556 -6.67 5.19 32.74
C PRO A 556 -7.84 5.21 33.73
N ASN A 557 -8.76 4.27 33.59
CA ASN A 557 -9.84 4.06 34.55
C ASN A 557 -10.20 2.57 34.59
N ILE A 558 -9.24 1.77 35.03
CA ILE A 558 -9.35 0.31 34.99
C ILE A 558 -9.24 -0.33 36.36
N HIS A 559 -10.00 -1.40 36.53
CA HIS A 559 -9.90 -2.31 37.66
C HIS A 559 -9.52 -3.70 37.18
N VAL A 560 -8.68 -4.37 37.96
CA VAL A 560 -8.37 -5.77 37.75
C VAL A 560 -9.10 -6.57 38.81
N LEU A 561 -9.86 -7.56 38.37
CA LEU A 561 -10.63 -8.47 39.22
C LEU A 561 -10.03 -9.87 39.17
N VAL A 562 -10.04 -10.57 40.28
CA VAL A 562 -9.79 -12.02 40.36
C VAL A 562 -11.05 -12.74 40.81
N LYS A 563 -11.35 -13.89 40.19
CA LYS A 563 -12.47 -14.75 40.55
C LYS A 563 -12.00 -16.19 40.60
N MET A 564 -12.19 -16.86 41.73
CA MET A 564 -11.98 -18.31 41.81
C MET A 564 -13.15 -19.01 41.10
N THR A 565 -12.87 -19.76 40.04
CA THR A 565 -13.88 -20.49 39.26
C THR A 565 -13.93 -21.97 39.61
N GLN A 566 -12.87 -22.49 40.23
CA GLN A 566 -12.78 -23.89 40.64
C GLN A 566 -11.91 -24.02 41.89
N ASN A 567 -12.34 -24.87 42.83
CA ASN A 567 -11.54 -25.36 43.95
C ASN A 567 -11.70 -26.89 43.99
N ASN A 568 -10.62 -27.62 43.71
CA ASN A 568 -10.65 -29.09 43.68
C ASN A 568 -10.51 -29.71 45.08
N PHE A 569 -10.16 -28.92 46.08
CA PHE A 569 -10.01 -29.33 47.48
C PHE A 569 -10.79 -28.41 48.42
N PRO A 570 -12.12 -28.26 48.27
CA PRO A 570 -12.90 -27.29 49.04
C PRO A 570 -12.88 -27.53 50.54
N ASN A 571 -12.65 -28.77 50.98
CA ASN A 571 -12.54 -29.14 52.40
C ASN A 571 -11.11 -29.03 52.94
N GLY A 572 -10.11 -28.96 52.05
CA GLY A 572 -8.69 -29.02 52.39
C GLY A 572 -7.90 -27.74 52.11
N LEU A 573 -8.43 -26.84 51.27
CA LEU A 573 -7.80 -25.59 50.86
C LEU A 573 -8.79 -24.41 50.88
N GLN A 574 -8.33 -23.32 51.46
CA GLN A 574 -8.94 -22.00 51.34
C GLN A 574 -7.96 -21.06 50.62
N TYR A 575 -8.49 -20.24 49.73
CA TYR A 575 -7.71 -19.29 48.95
C TYR A 575 -7.96 -17.87 49.44
N TYR A 576 -6.91 -17.08 49.43
CA TYR A 576 -6.91 -15.70 49.88
C TYR A 576 -6.17 -14.83 48.87
N TRP A 577 -6.58 -13.59 48.76
CA TRP A 577 -5.80 -12.55 48.11
C TRP A 577 -5.21 -11.62 49.16
N VAL A 578 -3.91 -11.37 49.08
CA VAL A 578 -3.20 -10.44 49.96
C VAL A 578 -2.84 -9.19 49.16
N ASP A 579 -3.35 -8.03 49.58
CA ASP A 579 -3.08 -6.76 48.91
C ASP A 579 -1.58 -6.40 48.97
N PRO A 580 -0.91 -6.09 47.85
CA PRO A 580 0.53 -5.81 47.85
C PRO A 580 0.94 -4.55 48.63
N THR A 581 0.02 -3.60 48.79
CA THR A 581 0.28 -2.30 49.42
C THR A 581 0.02 -2.34 50.93
N THR A 582 -1.17 -2.79 51.32
CA THR A 582 -1.69 -2.77 52.69
C THR A 582 -1.48 -4.08 53.44
N LYS A 583 -1.16 -5.16 52.72
CA LYS A 583 -1.08 -6.54 53.25
C LYS A 583 -2.40 -7.05 53.85
N THR A 584 -3.51 -6.38 53.54
CA THR A 584 -4.86 -6.82 53.90
C THR A 584 -5.16 -8.16 53.22
N THR A 585 -5.71 -9.10 53.98
CA THR A 585 -6.05 -10.45 53.49
C THR A 585 -7.56 -10.57 53.27
N SER A 586 -7.96 -10.95 52.05
CA SER A 586 -9.35 -11.16 51.66
C SER A 586 -9.55 -12.59 51.17
N GLN A 587 -10.56 -13.29 51.69
CA GLN A 587 -10.84 -14.67 51.25
C GLN A 587 -11.43 -14.66 49.83
N LEU A 588 -10.93 -15.55 48.96
CA LEU A 588 -11.49 -15.78 47.63
C LEU A 588 -12.62 -16.80 47.74
N ILE A 589 -13.86 -16.31 47.64
CA ILE A 589 -15.07 -17.13 47.64
C ILE A 589 -15.33 -17.63 46.21
N LEU A 590 -15.75 -18.90 46.10
CA LEU A 590 -16.03 -19.52 44.80
C LEU A 590 -17.08 -18.70 44.03
N ASN A 591 -16.77 -18.38 42.79
CA ASN A 591 -17.59 -17.58 41.89
C ASN A 591 -17.86 -16.12 42.31
N SER A 592 -17.15 -15.59 43.31
CA SER A 592 -17.18 -14.18 43.68
C SER A 592 -15.96 -13.45 43.13
N ALA A 593 -16.17 -12.28 42.51
CA ALA A 593 -15.08 -11.44 42.04
C ALA A 593 -14.56 -10.54 43.17
N LEU A 594 -13.24 -10.41 43.26
CA LEU A 594 -12.56 -9.49 44.14
C LEU A 594 -11.71 -8.52 43.31
N GLN A 595 -11.81 -7.22 43.59
CA GLN A 595 -10.92 -6.23 42.98
C GLN A 595 -9.52 -6.30 43.61
N ILE A 596 -8.50 -6.43 42.77
CA ILE A 596 -7.10 -6.61 43.17
C ILE A 596 -6.19 -5.45 42.74
N ALA A 597 -6.64 -4.61 41.82
CA ALA A 597 -5.96 -3.39 41.42
C ALA A 597 -6.96 -2.34 40.92
N SER A 598 -6.60 -1.06 41.09
CA SER A 598 -7.28 0.09 40.50
C SER A 598 -6.21 1.02 39.93
N ILE A 599 -6.36 1.39 38.65
CA ILE A 599 -5.42 2.26 37.95
C ILE A 599 -6.21 3.43 37.35
N THR A 600 -6.05 4.59 37.97
CA THR A 600 -6.75 5.83 37.62
C THR A 600 -5.81 6.94 37.15
N SER A 601 -4.48 6.73 37.28
CA SER A 601 -3.45 7.68 36.85
C SER A 601 -2.19 6.95 36.41
N ASP A 602 -1.57 7.46 35.34
CA ASP A 602 -0.25 7.02 34.87
C ASP A 602 0.91 7.56 35.70
N SER A 603 0.71 8.72 36.34
CA SER A 603 1.76 9.39 37.12
C SER A 603 1.76 8.95 38.58
N THR A 604 0.70 8.30 39.05
CA THR A 604 0.51 7.91 40.46
C THR A 604 0.26 6.41 40.55
N LEU A 605 1.29 5.62 40.23
CA LEU A 605 1.23 4.17 40.28
C LEU A 605 1.84 3.63 41.58
N PRO A 606 1.24 2.61 42.22
CA PRO A 606 1.90 1.85 43.27
C PRO A 606 3.23 1.26 42.79
N SER A 607 4.21 1.08 43.68
CA SER A 607 5.55 0.58 43.33
C SER A 607 5.57 -0.82 42.68
N TRP A 608 4.52 -1.61 42.88
CA TRP A 608 4.34 -2.93 42.30
C TRP A 608 3.65 -2.92 40.93
N ILE A 609 3.29 -1.74 40.41
CA ILE A 609 2.74 -1.54 39.06
C ILE A 609 3.70 -0.67 38.25
N LYS A 610 4.23 -1.23 37.16
CA LYS A 610 5.05 -0.49 36.20
C LYS A 610 4.29 -0.26 34.90
N MET A 611 4.25 0.98 34.43
CA MET A 611 3.63 1.34 33.15
C MET A 611 4.67 1.52 32.05
N THR A 612 4.30 1.14 30.83
CA THR A 612 5.07 1.41 29.60
C THR A 612 4.15 1.89 28.49
N GLY A 613 4.65 2.77 27.62
CA GLY A 613 3.94 3.23 26.43
C GLY A 613 2.69 4.06 26.73
N ALA A 614 2.67 4.84 27.82
CA ALA A 614 1.51 5.64 28.27
C ALA A 614 0.20 4.80 28.34
N GLY A 615 0.25 3.68 29.07
CA GLY A 615 -0.90 2.79 29.26
C GLY A 615 -1.05 1.65 28.25
N SER A 616 -0.14 1.53 27.28
CA SER A 616 -0.10 0.34 26.42
C SER A 616 0.03 -0.92 27.26
N TRP A 617 0.87 -0.89 28.32
CA TRP A 617 0.94 -1.95 29.32
C TRP A 617 1.12 -1.43 30.74
N TYR A 618 0.51 -2.16 31.67
CA TYR A 618 0.74 -2.16 33.11
C TYR A 618 1.18 -3.56 33.53
N THR A 619 2.38 -3.64 34.08
CA THR A 619 2.94 -4.87 34.66
C THR A 619 2.71 -4.83 36.16
N LEU A 620 1.77 -5.66 36.64
CA LEU A 620 1.47 -5.85 38.05
C LEU A 620 2.33 -7.00 38.57
N THR A 621 3.20 -6.72 39.54
CA THR A 621 4.11 -7.71 40.13
C THR A 621 3.63 -8.06 41.53
N PHE A 622 3.34 -9.33 41.79
CA PHE A 622 2.91 -9.82 43.10
C PHE A 622 4.02 -10.67 43.73
N PRO A 623 4.78 -10.13 44.71
CA PRO A 623 5.75 -10.91 45.47
C PRO A 623 5.18 -12.18 46.12
N THR A 624 6.06 -13.05 46.60
CA THR A 624 5.69 -14.32 47.25
C THR A 624 4.76 -14.16 48.45
N ASP A 625 4.80 -13.02 49.12
CA ASP A 625 4.00 -12.70 50.33
C ASP A 625 2.74 -11.87 50.04
N SER A 626 2.43 -11.56 48.77
CA SER A 626 1.20 -10.88 48.34
C SER A 626 0.58 -11.54 47.10
N GLY A 627 -0.62 -11.16 46.69
CA GLY A 627 -1.35 -11.87 45.63
C GLY A 627 -2.05 -13.13 46.16
N LEU A 628 -2.07 -14.21 45.38
CA LEU A 628 -2.79 -15.44 45.74
C LEU A 628 -2.06 -16.22 46.85
N ASN A 629 -2.68 -16.41 48.00
CA ASN A 629 -2.16 -17.23 49.10
C ASN A 629 -3.17 -18.30 49.53
N ILE A 630 -2.74 -19.30 50.29
CA ILE A 630 -3.62 -20.38 50.75
C ILE A 630 -3.57 -20.60 52.25
N LYS A 631 -4.62 -21.22 52.78
CA LYS A 631 -4.58 -21.98 54.03
C LYS A 631 -4.92 -23.43 53.72
N ALA A 632 -4.28 -24.35 54.42
CA ALA A 632 -4.52 -25.77 54.29
C ALA A 632 -4.89 -26.38 55.65
N ASN A 633 -5.56 -27.53 55.65
CA ASN A 633 -5.74 -28.34 56.85
C ASN A 633 -5.32 -29.79 56.58
N ASN A 634 -5.35 -30.62 57.62
CA ASN A 634 -4.86 -32.00 57.55
C ASN A 634 -5.75 -32.96 56.72
N SER A 635 -6.86 -32.49 56.13
CA SER A 635 -7.63 -33.28 55.15
C SER A 635 -6.97 -33.32 53.77
N LEU A 636 -5.95 -32.49 53.55
CA LEU A 636 -5.14 -32.51 52.33
C LEU A 636 -4.21 -33.73 52.35
N LEU A 637 -4.46 -34.70 51.47
CA LEU A 637 -3.53 -35.83 51.26
C LEU A 637 -2.31 -35.36 50.46
N THR A 638 -1.17 -36.06 50.60
CA THR A 638 0.06 -35.74 49.83
C THR A 638 -0.24 -35.72 48.32
N GLN A 639 0.02 -34.58 47.69
CA GLN A 639 -0.19 -34.38 46.25
C GLN A 639 1.00 -33.67 45.63
N THR A 640 1.39 -34.12 44.44
CA THR A 640 2.48 -33.52 43.66
C THR A 640 1.91 -33.11 42.31
N ASN A 641 2.16 -31.88 41.87
CA ASN A 641 1.74 -31.35 40.56
C ASN A 641 0.24 -31.45 40.25
N THR A 642 -0.62 -31.39 41.28
CA THR A 642 -2.07 -31.46 41.09
C THR A 642 -2.66 -30.06 40.95
N ASN A 643 -3.53 -29.85 39.97
CA ASN A 643 -4.28 -28.61 39.85
C ASN A 643 -5.23 -28.46 41.05
N ALA A 644 -4.93 -27.53 41.95
CA ALA A 644 -5.69 -27.31 43.17
C ALA A 644 -6.89 -26.37 42.98
N GLY A 645 -6.76 -25.36 42.11
CA GLY A 645 -7.81 -24.37 41.86
C GLY A 645 -7.56 -23.56 40.60
N THR A 646 -8.65 -23.03 40.02
CA THR A 646 -8.62 -22.23 38.79
C THR A 646 -9.12 -20.82 39.08
N PHE A 647 -8.39 -19.82 38.56
CA PHE A 647 -8.68 -18.40 38.75
C PHE A 647 -8.85 -17.71 37.41
N GLN A 648 -9.86 -16.84 37.34
CA GLN A 648 -10.10 -15.96 36.21
C GLN A 648 -9.68 -14.53 36.59
N TYR A 649 -8.89 -13.90 35.73
CA TYR A 649 -8.52 -12.48 35.85
C TYR A 649 -9.24 -11.67 34.79
N THR A 650 -9.83 -10.55 35.19
CA THR A 650 -10.63 -9.69 34.30
C THR A 650 -10.19 -8.24 34.43
N VAL A 651 -10.06 -7.55 33.30
CA VAL A 651 -9.90 -6.09 33.25
C VAL A 651 -11.27 -5.47 33.00
N ALA A 652 -11.69 -4.53 33.84
CA ALA A 652 -13.00 -3.88 33.78
C ALA A 652 -12.88 -2.35 33.70
N ASN A 653 -13.89 -1.70 33.12
CA ASN A 653 -14.02 -0.24 32.98
C ASN A 653 -14.96 0.34 34.06
N GLY A 654 -14.67 1.54 34.55
CA GLY A 654 -15.62 2.32 35.38
C GLY A 654 -15.58 1.98 36.88
N PRO A 655 -16.28 2.75 37.74
CA PRO A 655 -16.15 2.62 39.19
C PRO A 655 -16.58 1.23 39.70
N SER A 656 -15.92 0.78 40.77
CA SER A 656 -16.12 -0.51 41.44
C SER A 656 -17.54 -0.76 41.94
#